data_AF-U9UUJ2-F1
#
_entry.id   AF-U9UUJ2-F1
#
_cell.length_a   1.000
_cell.length_b   1.000
_cell.length_c   1.000
_cell.angle_alpha   90.00
_cell.angle_beta   90.00
_cell.angle_gamma   90.00
#
_symmetry.space_group_name_H-M   'P 1'
#
loop_
_entity.id
_entity.type
_entity.pdbx_description
1 polymer ?
#
loop_
_entity_poly.entity_id
_entity_poly.type
_entity_poly.pdbx_seq_one_letter_code
_entity_poly.pdbx_strand_id
1 'polypeptide(L)'
;MQKAYLEMVLKAKPNVRRGYFLNIKSHFPLKTHDYLRDLPPAVENVAVGKDWLSPYNEELVNNLDGGRFSKTEKLVPHLGPRKDYVIHYLELQYYVKLGMVVDEVTEILSFDQTNWLAPYIAFNTEKRQGARNAFEKDFFKLMNNSVYGKTMENVRKYQDVKLMKCNNERDEKAFLNKVNKPNFKYGRQLGDTLIGAHMGKASVTLNKPIIVGASVLGLSKLHMYRFWYGYVKERYGDNAQLGYMDTDSFIILIMTKDVYKDMAEHPDLFDLNDSKTIGLFKDETPDSVITESFHIRAKSYHYVLADKSTRSKHKGVSKNGMEEMAIDTYMPSLEGSLLDDPIDKSSLSEQEAMRADADPMTLVYRDCLFGKEVFHAKNVGFRSKDHILSLVESEKKALCPIDTKRWILSDGITTLPYRHWRIQAYKNMVKDSISHDEAEKRAMRAKLPEKYQNENSEKEKIYTIVNIKESIIALERDVTKIHQNLKTIAREIYYLYNAMAPEDFEKMLRSDIDEMYNSISHIHSGKEIQSKKMVVRRNDTSRTKHLSNNRMPSETYLEDEEGAKLLVLTDWLKNNVGALFVQIKKLETTVECIENYVEEKTGVEPGKEISSDSDSSDSDYEYEPCEAPTSSEKNICKVKCVKKKSGNKKAKPRRNPARAVRSK
;
A
#
# COMPACT_ATOMS: atom_id res chain seq x y z
N MET A 1 -20.10 -7.28 -27.51
CA MET A 1 -18.80 -6.63 -27.83
C MET A 1 -18.06 -6.17 -26.56
N GLN A 2 -18.66 -5.32 -25.71
CA GLN A 2 -18.03 -4.82 -24.47
C GLN A 2 -17.48 -5.93 -23.53
N LYS A 3 -18.25 -7.00 -23.29
CA LYS A 3 -17.83 -8.13 -22.44
C LYS A 3 -16.54 -8.82 -22.92
N ALA A 4 -16.38 -9.00 -24.23
CA ALA A 4 -15.20 -9.63 -24.81
C ALA A 4 -13.93 -8.77 -24.62
N TYR A 5 -14.06 -7.44 -24.77
CA TYR A 5 -12.96 -6.52 -24.50
C TYR A 5 -12.59 -6.46 -23.01
N LEU A 6 -13.58 -6.46 -22.12
CA LEU A 6 -13.34 -6.54 -20.69
C LEU A 6 -12.59 -7.83 -20.32
N GLU A 7 -13.03 -8.99 -20.84
CA GLU A 7 -12.35 -10.27 -20.61
C GLU A 7 -10.91 -10.27 -21.16
N MET A 8 -10.68 -9.68 -22.34
CA MET A 8 -9.34 -9.52 -22.91
C MET A 8 -8.45 -8.68 -21.99
N VAL A 9 -8.95 -7.55 -21.46
CA VAL A 9 -8.23 -6.68 -20.54
C VAL A 9 -7.94 -7.40 -19.21
N LEU A 10 -8.91 -8.14 -18.68
CA LEU A 10 -8.74 -8.88 -17.42
C LEU A 10 -7.71 -10.02 -17.53
N LYS A 11 -7.48 -10.56 -18.74
CA LYS A 11 -6.46 -11.58 -19.02
C LYS A 11 -5.11 -11.00 -19.46
N ALA A 12 -5.00 -9.67 -19.61
CA ALA A 12 -3.76 -9.03 -20.08
C ALA A 12 -2.66 -9.12 -19.01
N LYS A 13 -1.47 -9.59 -19.38
CA LYS A 13 -0.34 -9.70 -18.46
C LYS A 13 0.35 -8.34 -18.23
N PRO A 14 0.91 -8.05 -17.04
CA PRO A 14 1.54 -6.76 -16.73
C PRO A 14 2.64 -6.28 -17.68
N ASN A 15 3.44 -7.22 -18.20
CA ASN A 15 4.65 -6.92 -18.98
C ASN A 15 4.46 -7.12 -20.48
N VAL A 16 3.22 -7.24 -20.97
CA VAL A 16 2.98 -7.31 -22.42
C VAL A 16 3.12 -5.92 -23.03
N ARG A 17 3.43 -5.88 -24.33
CA ARG A 17 3.59 -4.64 -25.08
C ARG A 17 2.38 -3.72 -25.00
N ARG A 18 1.16 -4.25 -24.85
CA ARG A 18 -0.07 -3.46 -24.88
C ARG A 18 -0.73 -3.35 -23.51
N GLY A 19 -0.87 -2.13 -23.01
CA GLY A 19 -1.63 -1.78 -21.81
C GLY A 19 -2.96 -1.09 -22.12
N TYR A 20 -3.80 -0.90 -21.09
CA TYR A 20 -5.13 -0.31 -21.24
C TYR A 20 -5.52 0.62 -20.08
N PHE A 21 -6.25 1.68 -20.41
CA PHE A 21 -7.11 2.42 -19.48
C PHE A 21 -8.56 2.18 -19.88
N LEU A 22 -9.43 2.10 -18.88
CA LEU A 22 -10.86 1.88 -19.07
C LEU A 22 -11.62 2.94 -18.31
N ASN A 23 -12.68 3.46 -18.93
CA ASN A 23 -13.72 4.19 -18.25
C ASN A 23 -14.87 3.22 -17.94
N ILE A 24 -15.21 3.07 -16.66
CA ILE A 24 -16.14 2.03 -16.21
C ILE A 24 -17.23 2.57 -15.28
N LYS A 25 -18.37 1.88 -15.33
CA LYS A 25 -19.34 1.81 -14.24
C LYS A 25 -19.08 0.54 -13.46
N SER A 26 -18.95 0.64 -12.14
CA SER A 26 -18.68 -0.52 -11.28
C SER A 26 -19.15 -0.32 -9.86
N HIS A 27 -19.28 -1.41 -9.12
CA HIS A 27 -19.58 -1.36 -7.70
C HIS A 27 -18.92 -2.53 -6.96
N PHE A 28 -18.82 -2.39 -5.64
CA PHE A 28 -18.48 -3.48 -4.75
C PHE A 28 -19.79 -4.06 -4.19
N PRO A 29 -20.04 -5.38 -4.31
CA PRO A 29 -21.20 -6.03 -3.72
C PRO A 29 -21.21 -5.92 -2.19
N LEU A 30 -22.38 -5.96 -1.55
CA LEU A 30 -22.51 -5.72 -0.11
C LEU A 30 -21.68 -6.71 0.74
N LYS A 31 -21.50 -7.95 0.26
CA LYS A 31 -20.70 -8.98 0.94
C LYS A 31 -19.22 -8.62 1.10
N THR A 32 -18.67 -7.76 0.24
CA THR A 32 -17.25 -7.36 0.30
C THR A 32 -17.03 -6.18 1.24
N HIS A 33 -18.09 -5.49 1.68
CA HIS A 33 -17.97 -4.25 2.43
C HIS A 33 -17.21 -4.40 3.75
N ASP A 34 -17.45 -5.50 4.47
CA ASP A 34 -16.81 -5.78 5.75
C ASP A 34 -15.30 -6.01 5.56
N TYR A 35 -14.94 -6.81 4.56
CA TYR A 35 -13.54 -7.07 4.18
C TYR A 35 -12.83 -5.79 3.70
N LEU A 36 -13.54 -4.94 2.97
CA LEU A 36 -13.01 -3.69 2.41
C LEU A 36 -13.13 -2.48 3.34
N ARG A 37 -13.66 -2.64 4.57
CA ARG A 37 -14.07 -1.51 5.42
C ARG A 37 -12.90 -0.57 5.76
N ASP A 38 -11.72 -1.13 6.01
CA ASP A 38 -10.55 -0.39 6.47
C ASP A 38 -10.00 0.51 5.35
N LEU A 39 -9.82 -0.05 4.15
CA LEU A 39 -9.19 0.64 3.02
C LEU A 39 -9.95 0.44 1.69
N PRO A 40 -11.16 1.01 1.52
CA PRO A 40 -11.93 0.88 0.29
C PRO A 40 -11.09 1.24 -0.98
N PRO A 41 -11.06 0.35 -1.99
CA PRO A 41 -10.42 0.64 -3.27
C PRO A 41 -11.18 1.68 -4.11
N ALA A 42 -10.58 2.07 -5.25
CA ALA A 42 -11.17 3.01 -6.21
C ALA A 42 -11.60 4.34 -5.59
N VAL A 43 -10.69 5.05 -4.92
CA VAL A 43 -10.97 6.35 -4.29
C VAL A 43 -11.37 7.42 -5.31
N GLU A 44 -12.33 8.29 -4.94
CA GLU A 44 -12.85 9.39 -5.77
C GLU A 44 -12.83 10.72 -5.02
N ASN A 45 -12.80 11.85 -5.76
CA ASN A 45 -13.05 13.16 -5.18
C ASN A 45 -14.56 13.32 -5.00
N VAL A 46 -14.99 13.40 -3.74
CA VAL A 46 -16.40 13.52 -3.37
C VAL A 46 -16.59 14.75 -2.52
N ALA A 47 -17.62 15.53 -2.86
CA ALA A 47 -18.12 16.61 -2.04
C ALA A 47 -19.10 16.06 -1.01
N VAL A 48 -18.62 15.74 0.19
CA VAL A 48 -19.44 15.18 1.29
C VAL A 48 -20.43 16.25 1.76
N GLY A 49 -21.73 15.92 1.72
CA GLY A 49 -22.83 16.78 2.19
C GLY A 49 -23.16 16.55 3.66
N LYS A 50 -23.98 17.44 4.25
CA LYS A 50 -24.45 17.30 5.65
C LYS A 50 -25.21 15.98 5.85
N ASP A 51 -25.98 15.54 4.86
CA ASP A 51 -26.78 14.30 4.83
C ASP A 51 -25.95 13.00 4.88
N TRP A 52 -24.63 13.10 4.69
CA TRP A 52 -23.70 11.98 4.79
C TRP A 52 -23.05 11.87 6.17
N LEU A 53 -23.13 12.91 7.00
CA LEU A 53 -22.52 12.91 8.33
C LEU A 53 -23.23 11.90 9.23
N SER A 54 -22.46 11.26 10.11
CA SER A 54 -23.03 10.51 11.23
C SER A 54 -23.57 11.49 12.28
N PRO A 55 -24.44 11.05 13.20
CA PRO A 55 -24.87 11.89 14.32
C PRO A 55 -23.69 12.46 15.10
N TYR A 56 -22.67 11.63 15.37
CA TYR A 56 -21.44 12.05 16.04
C TYR A 56 -20.73 13.19 15.28
N ASN A 57 -20.57 13.05 13.96
CA ASN A 57 -19.95 14.10 13.15
C ASN A 57 -20.79 15.38 13.09
N GLU A 58 -22.11 15.25 13.03
CA GLU A 58 -23.04 16.38 13.03
C GLU A 58 -23.00 17.14 14.36
N GLU A 59 -22.97 16.42 15.48
CA GLU A 59 -22.77 16.98 16.82
C GLU A 59 -21.47 17.79 16.90
N LEU A 60 -20.35 17.23 16.44
CA LEU A 60 -19.06 17.95 16.42
C LEU A 60 -19.11 19.22 15.58
N VAL A 61 -19.75 19.17 14.40
CA VAL A 61 -19.90 20.35 13.53
C VAL A 61 -20.77 21.42 14.18
N ASN A 62 -21.85 21.02 14.85
CA ASN A 62 -22.75 21.94 15.53
C ASN A 62 -22.05 22.62 16.71
N ASN A 63 -21.35 21.84 17.54
CA ASN A 63 -20.71 22.32 18.75
C ASN A 63 -19.43 23.13 18.48
N LEU A 64 -18.60 22.72 17.50
CA LEU A 64 -17.26 23.29 17.30
C LEU A 64 -17.15 24.30 16.16
N ASP A 65 -18.03 24.22 15.17
CA ASP A 65 -18.06 25.12 14.01
C ASP A 65 -19.38 25.90 13.91
N GLY A 66 -20.21 25.90 14.96
CA GLY A 66 -21.49 26.61 14.99
C GLY A 66 -22.45 26.18 13.87
N GLY A 67 -22.41 24.90 13.49
CA GLY A 67 -23.22 24.33 12.40
C GLY A 67 -22.74 24.69 10.99
N ARG A 68 -21.62 25.41 10.84
CA ARG A 68 -21.05 25.84 9.56
C ARG A 68 -20.28 24.69 8.90
N PHE A 69 -20.98 23.86 8.15
CA PHE A 69 -20.36 22.84 7.29
C PHE A 69 -20.33 23.28 5.83
N SER A 70 -19.13 23.47 5.28
CA SER A 70 -18.93 23.76 3.86
C SER A 70 -18.70 22.47 3.06
N LYS A 71 -19.59 22.21 2.10
CA LYS A 71 -19.46 21.09 1.17
C LYS A 71 -18.22 21.30 0.29
N THR A 72 -17.17 20.53 0.58
CA THR A 72 -15.87 20.65 -0.11
C THR A 72 -15.49 19.31 -0.73
N GLU A 73 -15.02 19.33 -1.98
CA GLU A 73 -14.46 18.15 -2.64
C GLU A 73 -13.20 17.68 -1.92
N LYS A 74 -13.18 16.39 -1.58
CA LYS A 74 -12.02 15.74 -0.96
C LYS A 74 -11.90 14.30 -1.49
N LEU A 75 -10.69 13.78 -1.49
CA LEU A 75 -10.47 12.37 -1.82
C LEU A 75 -11.02 11.46 -0.71
N VAL A 76 -12.04 10.66 -1.00
CA VAL A 76 -12.79 9.83 -0.06
C VAL A 76 -12.74 8.36 -0.48
N PRO A 77 -12.35 7.44 0.42
CA PRO A 77 -12.55 6.00 0.24
C PRO A 77 -13.98 5.62 0.67
N HIS A 78 -14.89 5.44 -0.29
CA HIS A 78 -16.27 5.03 -0.02
C HIS A 78 -16.62 3.74 -0.80
N LEU A 79 -17.64 3.02 -0.33
CA LEU A 79 -18.14 1.78 -0.95
C LEU A 79 -19.36 2.02 -1.85
N GLY A 80 -19.54 3.24 -2.35
CA GLY A 80 -20.60 3.57 -3.29
C GLY A 80 -20.30 3.03 -4.69
N PRO A 81 -21.26 3.13 -5.64
CA PRO A 81 -20.99 2.84 -7.05
C PRO A 81 -20.04 3.88 -7.65
N ARG A 82 -19.33 3.46 -8.70
CA ARG A 82 -18.48 4.26 -9.59
C ARG A 82 -19.23 4.43 -10.91
N LYS A 83 -19.40 5.67 -11.36
CA LYS A 83 -20.20 5.97 -12.55
C LYS A 83 -19.37 6.27 -13.80
N ASP A 84 -18.24 6.95 -13.62
CA ASP A 84 -17.35 7.34 -14.72
C ASP A 84 -15.89 7.27 -14.23
N TYR A 85 -15.46 6.05 -13.88
CA TYR A 85 -14.16 5.84 -13.24
C TYR A 85 -13.10 5.41 -14.25
N VAL A 86 -12.10 6.27 -14.46
CA VAL A 86 -10.95 5.96 -15.31
C VAL A 86 -9.92 5.18 -14.50
N ILE A 87 -9.63 3.95 -14.92
CA ILE A 87 -8.77 3.02 -14.19
C ILE A 87 -7.73 2.36 -15.09
N HIS A 88 -6.50 2.18 -14.58
CA HIS A 88 -5.47 1.41 -15.25
C HIS A 88 -5.80 -0.09 -15.16
N TYR A 89 -5.59 -0.86 -16.23
CA TYR A 89 -6.03 -2.26 -16.27
C TYR A 89 -5.50 -3.15 -15.14
N LEU A 90 -4.27 -2.93 -14.67
CA LEU A 90 -3.72 -3.68 -13.53
C LEU A 90 -4.40 -3.37 -12.20
N GLU A 91 -4.87 -2.13 -12.01
CA GLU A 91 -5.70 -1.79 -10.86
C GLU A 91 -7.06 -2.48 -10.97
N LEU A 92 -7.66 -2.43 -12.16
CA LEU A 92 -8.96 -3.06 -12.42
C LEU A 92 -8.92 -4.58 -12.15
N GLN A 93 -7.92 -5.28 -12.67
CA GLN A 93 -7.74 -6.71 -12.43
C GLN A 93 -7.69 -7.03 -10.94
N TYR A 94 -6.93 -6.23 -10.17
CA TYR A 94 -6.82 -6.42 -8.74
C TYR A 94 -8.13 -6.10 -8.01
N TYR A 95 -8.84 -5.04 -8.41
CA TYR A 95 -10.11 -4.68 -7.79
C TYR A 95 -11.20 -5.72 -8.08
N VAL A 96 -11.21 -6.33 -9.27
CA VAL A 96 -12.06 -7.48 -9.58
C VAL A 96 -11.71 -8.68 -8.70
N LYS A 97 -10.42 -8.93 -8.43
CA LYS A 97 -9.99 -9.95 -7.44
C LYS A 97 -10.51 -9.67 -6.03
N LEU A 98 -10.63 -8.40 -5.64
CA LEU A 98 -11.25 -7.98 -4.38
C LEU A 98 -12.80 -8.00 -4.41
N GLY A 99 -13.41 -8.45 -5.51
CA GLY A 99 -14.86 -8.58 -5.67
C GLY A 99 -15.54 -7.37 -6.31
N MET A 100 -14.81 -6.46 -6.97
CA MET A 100 -15.46 -5.41 -7.79
C MET A 100 -16.22 -6.03 -8.96
N VAL A 101 -17.47 -5.62 -9.15
CA VAL A 101 -18.29 -5.94 -10.31
C VAL A 101 -18.25 -4.77 -11.28
N VAL A 102 -17.85 -5.04 -12.53
CA VAL A 102 -17.92 -4.07 -13.63
C VAL A 102 -19.29 -4.18 -14.30
N ASP A 103 -20.09 -3.13 -14.16
CA ASP A 103 -21.44 -3.03 -14.71
C ASP A 103 -21.39 -2.69 -16.21
N GLU A 104 -20.53 -1.74 -16.58
CA GLU A 104 -20.42 -1.24 -17.94
C GLU A 104 -18.98 -0.76 -18.23
N VAL A 105 -18.51 -0.97 -19.45
CA VAL A 105 -17.29 -0.34 -19.98
C VAL A 105 -17.71 0.66 -21.05
N THR A 106 -17.51 1.95 -20.78
CA THR A 106 -17.91 3.04 -21.68
C THR A 106 -16.83 3.31 -22.71
N GLU A 107 -15.56 3.37 -22.29
CA GLU A 107 -14.43 3.70 -23.16
C GLU A 107 -13.20 2.85 -22.82
N ILE A 108 -12.40 2.54 -23.84
CA ILE A 108 -11.12 1.83 -23.69
C ILE A 108 -10.05 2.58 -24.47
N LEU A 109 -8.94 2.88 -23.80
CA LEU A 109 -7.74 3.44 -24.40
C LEU A 109 -6.61 2.39 -24.31
N SER A 110 -6.17 1.86 -25.44
CA SER A 110 -4.99 0.99 -25.51
C SER A 110 -3.72 1.78 -25.82
N PHE A 111 -2.60 1.36 -25.26
CA PHE A 111 -1.29 1.99 -25.48
C PHE A 111 -0.16 0.97 -25.50
N ASP A 112 0.94 1.31 -26.18
CA ASP A 112 2.18 0.54 -26.11
C ASP A 112 2.97 0.95 -24.85
N GLN A 113 3.52 -0.04 -24.13
CA GLN A 113 4.27 0.16 -22.89
C GLN A 113 5.60 -0.60 -22.91
N THR A 114 6.63 0.01 -22.33
CA THR A 114 7.98 -0.56 -22.12
C THR A 114 8.60 0.04 -20.86
N ASN A 115 9.68 -0.56 -20.35
CA ASN A 115 10.43 -0.05 -19.20
C ASN A 115 11.41 1.08 -19.57
N TRP A 116 10.98 2.03 -20.40
CA TRP A 116 11.84 3.08 -20.96
C TRP A 116 12.44 4.04 -19.91
N LEU A 117 11.81 4.18 -18.74
CA LEU A 117 12.38 4.97 -17.62
C LEU A 117 13.43 4.21 -16.81
N ALA A 118 13.57 2.89 -16.96
CA ALA A 118 14.45 2.09 -16.12
C ALA A 118 15.91 2.56 -16.15
N PRO A 119 16.54 2.88 -17.30
CA PRO A 119 17.91 3.39 -17.33
C PRO A 119 18.09 4.70 -16.57
N TYR A 120 17.11 5.61 -16.68
CA TYR A 120 17.12 6.89 -15.97
C TYR A 120 17.01 6.73 -14.45
N ILE A 121 16.11 5.85 -14.00
CA ILE A 121 15.94 5.55 -12.58
C ILE A 121 17.19 4.85 -12.01
N ALA A 122 17.77 3.90 -12.76
CA ALA A 122 19.00 3.22 -12.37
C ALA A 122 20.16 4.20 -12.21
N PHE A 123 20.39 5.07 -13.20
CA PHE A 123 21.42 6.12 -13.16
C PHE A 123 21.28 7.02 -11.92
N ASN A 124 20.08 7.56 -11.66
CA ASN A 124 19.89 8.44 -10.50
C ASN A 124 20.02 7.68 -9.17
N THR A 125 19.69 6.39 -9.14
CA THR A 125 19.83 5.54 -7.94
C THR A 125 21.30 5.30 -7.64
N GLU A 126 22.10 4.96 -8.64
CA GLU A 126 23.55 4.80 -8.54
C GLU A 126 24.21 6.10 -8.07
N LYS A 127 23.89 7.24 -8.70
CA LYS A 127 24.40 8.54 -8.28
C LYS A 127 23.98 8.93 -6.87
N ARG A 128 22.77 8.54 -6.44
CA ARG A 128 22.30 8.76 -5.08
C ARG A 128 23.03 7.89 -4.05
N GLN A 129 23.40 6.66 -4.41
CA GLN A 129 24.20 5.78 -3.56
C GLN A 129 25.63 6.30 -3.40
N GLY A 130 26.24 6.78 -4.49
CA GLY A 130 27.58 7.39 -4.48
C GLY A 130 27.67 8.83 -3.96
N ALA A 131 26.55 9.45 -3.59
CA ALA A 131 26.50 10.84 -3.14
C ALA A 131 27.15 11.03 -1.77
N ARG A 132 28.03 12.04 -1.65
CA ARG A 132 28.87 12.28 -0.46
C ARG A 132 28.19 13.15 0.59
N ASN A 133 27.20 13.93 0.18
CA ASN A 133 26.51 14.87 1.05
C ASN A 133 24.99 14.77 0.92
N ALA A 134 24.28 15.35 1.89
CA ALA A 134 22.82 15.33 1.93
C ALA A 134 22.18 16.06 0.74
N PHE A 135 22.83 17.10 0.20
CA PHE A 135 22.34 17.86 -0.94
C PHE A 135 22.29 17.00 -2.21
N GLU A 136 23.37 16.34 -2.57
CA GLU A 136 23.43 15.43 -3.73
C GLU A 136 22.41 14.29 -3.60
N LYS A 137 22.31 13.71 -2.40
CA LYS A 137 21.32 12.65 -2.10
C LYS A 137 19.89 13.14 -2.33
N ASP A 138 19.59 14.39 -2.00
CA ASP A 138 18.28 15.01 -2.22
C ASP A 138 18.08 15.46 -3.68
N PHE A 139 19.14 15.86 -4.39
CA PHE A 139 19.09 16.24 -5.80
C PHE A 139 18.69 15.07 -6.69
N PHE A 140 19.43 13.95 -6.67
CA PHE A 140 19.11 12.78 -7.51
C PHE A 140 17.74 12.17 -7.16
N LYS A 141 17.33 12.33 -5.91
CA LYS A 141 16.00 11.98 -5.44
C LYS A 141 14.90 12.87 -6.00
N LEU A 142 15.15 14.18 -6.07
CA LEU A 142 14.24 15.12 -6.71
C LEU A 142 14.15 14.84 -8.21
N MET A 143 15.26 14.51 -8.88
CA MET A 143 15.26 14.17 -10.31
C MET A 143 14.30 13.03 -10.62
N ASN A 144 14.38 11.92 -9.87
CA ASN A 144 13.44 10.82 -9.99
C ASN A 144 11.97 11.22 -9.72
N ASN A 145 11.71 11.97 -8.65
CA ASN A 145 10.35 12.37 -8.28
C ASN A 145 9.73 13.42 -9.24
N SER A 146 10.57 14.27 -9.83
CA SER A 146 10.15 15.41 -10.65
C SER A 146 9.59 14.99 -12.00
N VAL A 147 10.10 13.88 -12.58
CA VAL A 147 9.62 13.34 -13.87
C VAL A 147 8.12 13.09 -13.81
N TYR A 148 7.68 12.33 -12.80
CA TYR A 148 6.27 12.05 -12.57
C TYR A 148 5.44 13.34 -12.47
N GLY A 149 5.86 14.29 -11.62
CA GLY A 149 5.15 15.57 -11.47
C GLY A 149 5.08 16.38 -12.76
N LYS A 150 6.13 16.33 -13.59
CA LYS A 150 6.21 17.03 -14.86
C LYS A 150 5.27 16.42 -15.91
N THR A 151 5.07 15.11 -15.91
CA THR A 151 4.12 14.45 -16.83
C THR A 151 2.65 14.83 -16.58
N MET A 152 2.30 15.20 -15.35
CA MET A 152 0.95 15.62 -14.96
C MET A 152 0.76 17.14 -14.93
N GLU A 153 1.68 17.89 -15.53
CA GLU A 153 1.64 19.34 -15.52
C GLU A 153 0.39 19.86 -16.24
N ASN A 154 -0.39 20.70 -15.54
CA ASN A 154 -1.61 21.27 -16.11
C ASN A 154 -1.30 22.55 -16.93
N VAL A 155 -1.02 22.36 -18.21
CA VAL A 155 -0.75 23.44 -19.17
C VAL A 155 -1.92 24.43 -19.34
N ARG A 156 -3.16 24.05 -18.99
CA ARG A 156 -4.32 24.97 -19.04
C ARG A 156 -4.24 26.08 -18.00
N LYS A 157 -3.43 25.89 -16.94
CA LYS A 157 -3.18 26.92 -15.94
C LYS A 157 -2.12 27.94 -16.37
N TYR A 158 -1.43 27.72 -17.50
CA TYR A 158 -0.45 28.66 -18.01
C TYR A 158 -1.09 30.01 -18.37
N GLN A 159 -0.29 31.06 -18.21
CA GLN A 159 -0.70 32.44 -18.44
C GLN A 159 0.40 33.17 -19.20
N ASP A 160 0.00 34.10 -20.05
CA ASP A 160 0.91 35.09 -20.62
C ASP A 160 0.94 36.29 -19.69
N VAL A 161 2.12 36.65 -19.19
CA VAL A 161 2.32 37.87 -18.41
C VAL A 161 3.00 38.88 -19.31
N LYS A 162 2.31 40.00 -19.58
CA LYS A 162 2.88 41.12 -20.34
C LYS A 162 3.26 42.22 -19.37
N LEU A 163 4.55 42.53 -19.30
CA LEU A 163 5.07 43.67 -18.55
C LEU A 163 4.86 44.93 -19.39
N MET A 164 4.15 45.89 -18.84
CA MET A 164 3.81 47.14 -19.50
C MET A 164 4.24 48.30 -18.61
N LYS A 165 4.72 49.39 -19.21
CA LYS A 165 4.96 50.64 -18.49
C LYS A 165 3.62 51.23 -18.04
N CYS A 166 3.67 52.10 -17.04
CA CYS A 166 2.52 52.81 -16.49
C CYS A 166 2.93 54.23 -16.09
N ASN A 167 3.66 54.94 -16.97
CA ASN A 167 4.28 56.22 -16.62
C ASN A 167 3.45 57.44 -17.07
N ASN A 168 2.50 57.24 -17.97
CA ASN A 168 1.71 58.31 -18.58
C ASN A 168 0.37 57.77 -19.11
N GLU A 169 -0.51 58.67 -19.55
CA GLU A 169 -1.84 58.32 -20.09
C GLU A 169 -1.77 57.36 -21.30
N ARG A 170 -0.70 57.44 -22.11
CA ARG A 170 -0.53 56.54 -23.26
C ARG A 170 -0.32 55.10 -22.81
N ASP A 171 0.50 54.91 -21.79
CA ASP A 171 0.76 53.61 -21.17
C ASP A 171 -0.51 53.02 -20.53
N GLU A 172 -1.27 53.86 -19.83
CA GLU A 172 -2.56 53.48 -19.24
C GLU A 172 -3.56 53.03 -20.31
N LYS A 173 -3.68 53.79 -21.41
CA LYS A 173 -4.53 53.41 -22.55
C LYS A 173 -4.09 52.09 -23.18
N ALA A 174 -2.77 51.84 -23.26
CA ALA A 174 -2.25 50.57 -23.74
C ALA A 174 -2.61 49.39 -22.81
N PHE A 175 -2.61 49.62 -21.49
CA PHE A 175 -3.07 48.64 -20.51
C PHE A 175 -4.58 48.39 -20.59
N LEU A 176 -5.41 49.44 -20.69
CA LEU A 176 -6.86 49.32 -20.88
C LEU A 176 -7.20 48.53 -22.15
N ASN A 177 -6.43 48.70 -23.23
CA ASN A 177 -6.56 47.86 -24.43
C ASN A 177 -6.27 46.37 -24.18
N LYS A 178 -5.50 46.01 -23.14
CA LYS A 178 -5.36 44.61 -22.71
C LYS A 178 -6.53 44.16 -21.85
N VAL A 179 -7.02 45.00 -20.95
CA VAL A 179 -8.19 44.73 -20.09
C VAL A 179 -9.40 44.37 -20.93
N ASN A 180 -9.59 45.07 -22.05
CA ASN A 180 -10.70 44.84 -22.99
C ASN A 180 -10.59 43.51 -23.78
N LYS A 181 -9.49 42.75 -23.65
CA LYS A 181 -9.38 41.45 -24.34
C LYS A 181 -10.10 40.35 -23.55
N PRO A 182 -10.78 39.42 -24.22
CA PRO A 182 -11.53 38.34 -23.56
C PRO A 182 -10.65 37.38 -22.75
N ASN A 183 -9.36 37.33 -23.04
CA ASN A 183 -8.41 36.52 -22.30
C ASN A 183 -7.72 37.27 -21.16
N PHE A 184 -8.08 38.51 -20.85
CA PHE A 184 -7.57 39.19 -19.66
C PHE A 184 -8.07 38.51 -18.39
N LYS A 185 -7.20 38.37 -17.38
CA LYS A 185 -7.58 37.82 -16.07
C LYS A 185 -7.54 38.89 -14.99
N TYR A 186 -6.40 39.53 -14.83
CA TYR A 186 -6.18 40.60 -13.86
C TYR A 186 -4.91 41.38 -14.20
N GLY A 187 -4.86 42.63 -13.72
CA GLY A 187 -3.64 43.44 -13.71
C GLY A 187 -2.97 43.32 -12.35
N ARG A 188 -1.64 43.33 -12.33
CA ARG A 188 -0.86 43.41 -11.10
C ARG A 188 0.15 44.54 -11.23
N GLN A 189 0.03 45.58 -10.42
CA GLN A 189 1.02 46.64 -10.37
C GLN A 189 2.35 46.11 -9.81
N LEU A 190 3.47 46.51 -10.43
CA LEU A 190 4.83 46.06 -10.14
C LEU A 190 5.68 47.30 -9.86
N GLY A 191 5.47 47.92 -8.69
CA GLY A 191 6.01 49.24 -8.36
C GLY A 191 5.28 50.36 -9.11
N ASP A 192 5.87 51.55 -9.09
CA ASP A 192 5.14 52.77 -9.51
C ASP A 192 5.04 52.95 -11.03
N THR A 193 5.88 52.24 -11.79
CA THR A 193 6.09 52.49 -13.23
C THR A 193 5.75 51.31 -14.13
N LEU A 194 5.40 50.15 -13.56
CA LEU A 194 5.17 48.92 -14.31
C LEU A 194 3.89 48.23 -13.85
N ILE A 195 3.19 47.62 -14.81
CA ILE A 195 2.04 46.77 -14.57
C ILE A 195 2.20 45.45 -15.35
N GLY A 196 2.00 44.33 -14.67
CA GLY A 196 1.90 43.01 -15.26
C GLY A 196 0.45 42.72 -15.63
N ALA A 197 0.15 42.69 -16.93
CA ALA A 197 -1.14 42.22 -17.43
C ALA A 197 -1.12 40.69 -17.53
N HIS A 198 -1.88 40.00 -16.67
CA HIS A 198 -2.02 38.55 -16.68
C HIS A 198 -3.13 38.13 -17.63
N MET A 199 -2.76 37.41 -18.68
CA MET A 199 -3.65 36.95 -19.73
C MET A 199 -3.75 35.42 -19.71
N GLY A 200 -4.93 34.86 -19.92
CA GLY A 200 -5.11 33.48 -20.34
C GLY A 200 -4.51 33.23 -21.72
N LYS A 201 -4.09 31.98 -21.95
CA LYS A 201 -3.66 31.53 -23.28
C LYS A 201 -4.86 31.42 -24.21
N ALA A 202 -4.76 31.99 -25.41
CA ALA A 202 -5.82 31.89 -26.43
C ALA A 202 -5.92 30.47 -27.03
N SER A 203 -4.79 29.76 -27.11
CA SER A 203 -4.72 28.36 -27.49
C SER A 203 -3.75 27.64 -26.55
N VAL A 204 -4.07 26.40 -26.18
CA VAL A 204 -3.28 25.58 -25.27
C VAL A 204 -3.00 24.23 -25.92
N THR A 205 -1.74 23.94 -26.19
CA THR A 205 -1.31 22.62 -26.68
C THR A 205 -1.18 21.64 -25.51
N LEU A 206 -1.93 20.54 -25.54
CA LEU A 206 -1.83 19.48 -24.54
C LEU A 206 -0.64 18.56 -24.86
N ASN A 207 0.58 19.01 -24.53
CA ASN A 207 1.84 18.33 -24.84
C ASN A 207 2.47 17.60 -23.65
N LYS A 208 1.69 17.31 -22.60
CA LYS A 208 2.16 16.58 -21.41
C LYS A 208 1.63 15.16 -21.44
N PRO A 209 2.47 14.13 -21.24
CA PRO A 209 2.05 12.74 -21.26
C PRO A 209 1.35 12.36 -19.94
N ILE A 210 0.17 12.92 -19.69
CA ILE A 210 -0.60 12.76 -18.43
C ILE A 210 -0.83 11.28 -18.11
N ILE A 211 -1.00 10.44 -19.14
CA ILE A 211 -1.17 8.99 -19.01
C ILE A 211 -0.01 8.30 -18.27
N VAL A 212 1.22 8.79 -18.42
CA VAL A 212 2.39 8.27 -17.68
C VAL A 212 2.21 8.56 -16.19
N GLY A 213 1.87 9.81 -15.85
CA GLY A 213 1.63 10.19 -14.46
C GLY A 213 0.44 9.45 -13.84
N ALA A 214 -0.66 9.31 -14.58
CA ALA A 214 -1.81 8.52 -14.16
C ALA A 214 -1.44 7.05 -13.89
N SER A 215 -0.63 6.45 -14.76
CA SER A 215 -0.15 5.07 -14.61
C SER A 215 0.75 4.92 -13.37
N VAL A 216 1.71 5.83 -13.16
CA VAL A 216 2.58 5.81 -11.97
C VAL A 216 1.77 5.92 -10.69
N LEU A 217 0.77 6.81 -10.64
CA LEU A 217 -0.14 6.91 -9.49
C LEU A 217 -0.94 5.64 -9.26
N GLY A 218 -1.53 5.11 -10.33
CA GLY A 218 -2.36 3.91 -10.26
C GLY A 218 -1.57 2.69 -9.77
N LEU A 219 -0.40 2.45 -10.36
CA LEU A 219 0.49 1.36 -9.96
C LEU A 219 1.05 1.55 -8.54
N SER A 220 1.29 2.79 -8.12
CA SER A 220 1.69 3.08 -6.73
C SER A 220 0.58 2.72 -5.75
N LYS A 221 -0.70 3.02 -6.07
CA LYS A 221 -1.84 2.61 -5.24
C LYS A 221 -1.96 1.09 -5.22
N LEU A 222 -1.88 0.45 -6.39
CA LEU A 222 -1.93 -1.01 -6.52
C LEU A 222 -0.93 -1.71 -5.62
N HIS A 223 0.30 -1.19 -5.52
CA HIS A 223 1.33 -1.73 -4.60
C HIS A 223 0.89 -1.69 -3.14
N MET A 224 0.29 -0.57 -2.70
CA MET A 224 -0.22 -0.43 -1.35
C MET A 224 -1.41 -1.36 -1.08
N TYR A 225 -2.34 -1.47 -2.04
CA TYR A 225 -3.47 -2.39 -1.95
C TYR A 225 -3.05 -3.87 -1.97
N ARG A 226 -2.01 -4.22 -2.71
CA ARG A 226 -1.43 -5.58 -2.72
C ARG A 226 -0.80 -5.94 -1.39
N PHE A 227 -0.09 -5.01 -0.76
CA PHE A 227 0.42 -5.24 0.58
C PHE A 227 -0.71 -5.42 1.61
N TRP A 228 -1.68 -4.49 1.63
CA TRP A 228 -2.76 -4.52 2.61
C TRP A 228 -3.67 -5.74 2.43
N TYR A 229 -4.25 -5.92 1.23
CA TYR A 229 -5.21 -6.99 0.98
C TYR A 229 -4.57 -8.32 0.57
N GLY A 230 -3.40 -8.30 -0.06
CA GLY A 230 -2.76 -9.52 -0.55
C GLY A 230 -1.79 -10.17 0.43
N TYR A 231 -1.36 -9.45 1.47
CA TYR A 231 -0.50 -9.98 2.52
C TYR A 231 -1.13 -9.79 3.91
N VAL A 232 -1.36 -8.55 4.35
CA VAL A 232 -1.79 -8.28 5.74
C VAL A 232 -3.14 -8.91 6.05
N LYS A 233 -4.17 -8.67 5.22
CA LYS A 233 -5.51 -9.24 5.44
C LYS A 233 -5.56 -10.75 5.21
N GLU A 234 -4.76 -11.30 4.29
CA GLU A 234 -4.69 -12.76 4.08
C GLU A 234 -4.04 -13.47 5.28
N ARG A 235 -2.95 -12.90 5.83
CA ARG A 235 -2.22 -13.54 6.93
C ARG A 235 -2.90 -13.36 8.28
N TYR A 236 -3.47 -12.19 8.54
CA TYR A 236 -3.99 -11.85 9.88
C TYR A 236 -5.52 -11.79 9.94
N GLY A 237 -6.23 -11.68 8.82
CA GLY A 237 -7.70 -11.59 8.83
C GLY A 237 -8.19 -10.45 9.73
N ASP A 238 -9.07 -10.76 10.69
CA ASP A 238 -9.62 -9.81 11.65
C ASP A 238 -8.67 -9.44 12.79
N ASN A 239 -7.53 -10.14 12.90
CA ASN A 239 -6.44 -9.78 13.82
C ASN A 239 -5.57 -8.62 13.30
N ALA A 240 -5.92 -8.04 12.15
CA ALA A 240 -5.29 -6.83 11.65
C ALA A 240 -6.32 -5.72 11.42
N GLN A 241 -5.94 -4.51 11.83
CA GLN A 241 -6.71 -3.29 11.63
C GLN A 241 -5.82 -2.17 11.09
N LEU A 242 -6.32 -1.45 10.09
CA LEU A 242 -5.62 -0.28 9.57
C LEU A 242 -5.84 0.92 10.49
N GLY A 243 -4.78 1.38 11.14
CA GLY A 243 -4.81 2.62 11.90
C GLY A 243 -4.73 3.85 10.99
N TYR A 244 -3.72 3.90 10.11
CA TYR A 244 -3.47 5.06 9.27
C TYR A 244 -2.71 4.72 7.98
N MET A 245 -2.91 5.49 6.92
CA MET A 245 -2.15 5.38 5.67
C MET A 245 -1.80 6.77 5.12
N ASP A 246 -0.55 6.96 4.68
CA ASP A 246 -0.16 8.12 3.84
C ASP A 246 0.78 7.70 2.71
N THR A 247 0.25 7.64 1.49
CA THR A 247 0.96 7.46 0.21
C THR A 247 1.79 6.18 0.12
N ASP A 248 2.84 6.05 0.94
CA ASP A 248 3.85 5.01 0.96
C ASP A 248 4.04 4.38 2.35
N SER A 249 3.26 4.77 3.36
CA SER A 249 3.33 4.18 4.71
C SER A 249 1.98 3.77 5.26
N PHE A 250 2.00 2.76 6.13
CA PHE A 250 0.91 2.32 6.97
C PHE A 250 1.29 2.37 8.45
N ILE A 251 0.33 2.72 9.30
CA ILE A 251 0.34 2.40 10.73
C ILE A 251 -0.74 1.33 10.90
N ILE A 252 -0.32 0.12 11.26
CA ILE A 252 -1.17 -1.07 11.32
C ILE A 252 -1.14 -1.64 12.73
N LEU A 253 -2.31 -2.04 13.20
CA LEU A 253 -2.45 -2.84 14.40
C LEU A 253 -2.50 -4.31 13.97
N ILE A 254 -1.60 -5.14 14.52
CA ILE A 254 -1.53 -6.59 14.26
C ILE A 254 -1.53 -7.32 15.60
N MET A 255 -2.42 -8.30 15.75
CA MET A 255 -2.39 -9.27 16.83
C MET A 255 -1.69 -10.54 16.33
N THR A 256 -0.46 -10.79 16.78
CA THR A 256 0.33 -11.97 16.38
C THR A 256 1.26 -12.38 17.52
N LYS A 257 1.79 -13.61 17.46
CA LYS A 257 2.82 -14.07 18.41
C LYS A 257 4.10 -13.27 18.21
N ASP A 258 4.61 -13.24 16.98
CA ASP A 258 5.77 -12.43 16.64
C ASP A 258 5.76 -11.89 15.21
N VAL A 259 5.57 -10.57 15.11
CA VAL A 259 5.55 -9.85 13.83
C VAL A 259 6.89 -9.86 13.11
N TYR A 260 8.03 -9.92 13.82
CA TYR A 260 9.34 -9.90 13.14
C TYR A 260 9.63 -11.24 12.48
N LYS A 261 9.27 -12.35 13.14
CA LYS A 261 9.28 -13.67 12.51
C LYS A 261 8.39 -13.71 11.26
N ASP A 262 7.17 -13.20 11.36
CA ASP A 262 6.26 -13.11 10.20
C ASP A 262 6.87 -12.29 9.05
N MET A 263 7.54 -11.17 9.35
CA MET A 263 8.21 -10.34 8.34
C MET A 263 9.44 -11.04 7.72
N ALA A 264 10.19 -11.81 8.52
CA ALA A 264 11.38 -12.53 8.07
C ALA A 264 11.06 -13.67 7.11
N GLU A 265 9.86 -14.26 7.22
CA GLU A 265 9.35 -15.25 6.26
C GLU A 265 9.07 -14.66 4.85
N HIS A 266 8.98 -13.33 4.74
CA HIS A 266 8.67 -12.63 3.49
C HIS A 266 9.73 -11.58 3.13
N PRO A 267 10.97 -11.99 2.82
CA PRO A 267 12.04 -11.08 2.37
C PRO A 267 11.74 -10.41 1.01
N ASP A 268 10.77 -10.94 0.26
CA ASP A 268 10.25 -10.35 -0.98
C ASP A 268 9.30 -9.16 -0.74
N LEU A 269 8.79 -9.01 0.49
CA LEU A 269 7.92 -7.91 0.90
C LEU A 269 8.59 -6.95 1.87
N PHE A 270 9.49 -7.44 2.73
CA PHE A 270 10.12 -6.67 3.79
C PHE A 270 11.63 -6.54 3.63
N ASP A 271 12.15 -5.36 3.95
CA ASP A 271 13.58 -5.10 4.03
C ASP A 271 14.01 -5.00 5.49
N LEU A 272 14.40 -6.13 6.07
CA LEU A 272 14.85 -6.24 7.47
C LEU A 272 16.33 -5.87 7.65
N ASN A 273 17.16 -6.09 6.63
CA ASN A 273 18.63 -5.93 6.72
C ASN A 273 19.13 -4.56 6.22
N ASP A 274 18.23 -3.58 6.12
CA ASP A 274 18.47 -2.28 5.47
C ASP A 274 19.20 -2.38 4.12
N SER A 275 18.89 -3.39 3.30
CA SER A 275 19.51 -3.65 1.99
C SER A 275 19.31 -2.51 0.98
N LYS A 276 18.44 -1.56 1.30
CA LYS A 276 18.05 -0.38 0.49
C LYS A 276 17.35 -0.78 -0.82
N THR A 277 16.77 -1.98 -0.85
CA THR A 277 16.04 -2.50 -2.00
C THR A 277 14.77 -1.69 -2.25
N ILE A 278 14.57 -1.26 -3.50
CA ILE A 278 13.42 -0.44 -3.89
C ILE A 278 12.18 -1.33 -3.98
N GLY A 279 11.09 -0.88 -3.35
CA GLY A 279 9.78 -1.53 -3.45
C GLY A 279 9.36 -2.29 -2.20
N LEU A 280 10.31 -2.73 -1.38
CA LEU A 280 10.09 -3.46 -0.12
C LEU A 280 9.57 -2.53 0.97
N PHE A 281 8.87 -3.07 1.96
CA PHE A 281 8.44 -2.34 3.16
C PHE A 281 9.51 -2.44 4.24
N LYS A 282 9.79 -1.33 4.92
CA LYS A 282 10.66 -1.29 6.10
C LYS A 282 9.86 -0.92 7.33
N ASP A 283 10.28 -1.39 8.49
CA ASP A 283 9.82 -0.85 9.77
C ASP A 283 10.42 0.55 9.96
N GLU A 284 9.59 1.56 10.25
CA GLU A 284 10.07 2.90 10.66
C GLU A 284 10.32 3.00 12.18
N THR A 285 9.96 1.95 12.92
CA THR A 285 10.02 1.82 14.38
C THR A 285 10.62 0.45 14.78
N PRO A 286 11.85 0.11 14.30
CA PRO A 286 12.43 -1.21 14.54
C PRO A 286 12.81 -1.44 16.01
N ASP A 287 13.23 -0.38 16.72
CA ASP A 287 13.82 -0.47 18.06
C ASP A 287 12.78 -0.35 19.19
N SER A 288 11.55 0.07 18.87
CA SER A 288 10.49 0.29 19.86
C SER A 288 9.11 0.14 19.24
N VAL A 289 8.22 -0.55 19.94
CA VAL A 289 6.84 -0.78 19.49
C VAL A 289 5.99 0.46 19.78
N ILE A 290 5.04 0.76 18.89
CA ILE A 290 4.06 1.81 19.14
C ILE A 290 3.07 1.31 20.20
N THR A 291 2.98 2.02 21.32
CA THR A 291 2.05 1.72 22.42
C THR A 291 0.70 2.41 22.21
N GLU A 292 0.73 3.65 21.74
CA GLU A 292 -0.45 4.47 21.50
C GLU A 292 -0.34 5.20 20.16
N SER A 293 -1.46 5.33 19.45
CA SER A 293 -1.51 6.08 18.19
C SER A 293 -2.83 6.84 18.03
N PHE A 294 -2.74 8.11 17.65
CA PHE A 294 -3.84 9.04 17.53
C PHE A 294 -3.91 9.57 16.09
N HIS A 295 -5.04 9.37 15.43
CA HIS A 295 -5.23 9.68 14.01
C HIS A 295 -6.41 10.64 13.82
N ILE A 296 -6.14 11.95 13.72
CA ILE A 296 -7.21 12.96 13.61
C ILE A 296 -7.72 13.06 12.18
N ARG A 297 -6.81 13.23 11.20
CA ARG A 297 -7.16 13.37 9.78
C ARG A 297 -5.96 13.13 8.90
N ALA A 298 -6.18 13.13 7.59
CA ALA A 298 -5.10 13.01 6.61
C ALA A 298 -3.97 14.03 6.85
N LYS A 299 -2.79 13.50 7.17
CA LYS A 299 -1.50 14.14 7.50
C LYS A 299 -1.46 14.84 8.87
N SER A 300 -2.34 14.43 9.79
CA SER A 300 -2.39 14.87 11.19
C SER A 300 -2.50 13.66 12.11
N TYR A 301 -1.37 13.20 12.64
CA TYR A 301 -1.30 12.04 13.54
C TYR A 301 -0.17 12.19 14.57
N HIS A 302 -0.28 11.45 15.67
CA HIS A 302 0.69 11.36 16.75
C HIS A 302 0.77 9.91 17.24
N TYR A 303 1.95 9.44 17.63
CA TYR A 303 2.10 8.14 18.27
C TYR A 303 3.23 8.14 19.30
N VAL A 304 3.08 7.28 20.30
CA VAL A 304 3.99 7.07 21.42
C VAL A 304 4.65 5.70 21.27
N LEU A 305 5.96 5.65 21.52
CA LEU A 305 6.75 4.43 21.51
C LEU A 305 6.93 3.89 22.93
N ALA A 306 7.26 2.60 23.06
CA ALA A 306 7.45 1.96 24.36
C ALA A 306 8.60 2.59 25.19
N ASP A 307 9.55 3.25 24.53
CA ASP A 307 10.62 4.04 25.16
C ASP A 307 10.16 5.45 25.61
N LYS A 308 8.85 5.72 25.56
CA LYS A 308 8.18 7.01 25.81
C LYS A 308 8.49 8.11 24.79
N SER A 309 9.29 7.85 23.76
CA SER A 309 9.54 8.83 22.71
C SER A 309 8.30 9.00 21.80
N THR A 310 8.12 10.21 21.26
CA THR A 310 6.92 10.54 20.49
C THR A 310 7.24 10.97 19.06
N ARG A 311 6.27 10.78 18.16
CA ARG A 311 6.37 11.20 16.76
C ARG A 311 5.05 11.79 16.27
N SER A 312 5.14 13.01 15.75
CA SER A 312 3.98 13.76 15.30
C SER A 312 4.10 14.23 13.85
N LYS A 313 2.96 14.32 13.16
CA LYS A 313 2.78 15.06 11.92
C LYS A 313 1.57 15.96 12.06
N HIS A 314 1.74 17.23 11.70
CA HIS A 314 0.67 18.23 11.71
C HIS A 314 0.63 18.92 10.35
N LYS A 315 -0.53 18.86 9.67
CA LYS A 315 -0.68 19.48 8.35
C LYS A 315 -1.03 20.97 8.49
N GLY A 316 -0.21 21.83 7.89
CA GLY A 316 -0.54 23.26 7.69
C GLY A 316 -0.02 24.21 8.77
N VAL A 317 0.59 23.67 9.81
CA VAL A 317 1.26 24.37 10.92
C VAL A 317 2.72 23.94 10.99
N SER A 318 3.61 24.81 11.46
CA SER A 318 5.02 24.51 11.72
C SER A 318 5.17 23.55 12.91
N LYS A 319 6.33 22.88 13.00
CA LYS A 319 6.63 22.01 14.14
C LYS A 319 6.74 22.86 15.43
N ASN A 320 7.53 23.92 15.38
CA ASN A 320 7.71 24.84 16.51
C ASN A 320 6.37 25.44 17.00
N GLY A 321 5.50 25.88 16.08
CA GLY A 321 4.22 26.46 16.49
C GLY A 321 3.29 25.47 17.20
N MET A 322 3.43 24.18 16.91
CA MET A 322 2.73 23.12 17.65
C MET A 322 3.36 22.88 19.03
N GLU A 323 4.70 22.85 19.10
CA GLU A 323 5.44 22.68 20.36
C GLU A 323 5.16 23.84 21.33
N GLU A 324 5.23 25.09 20.87
CA GLU A 324 4.88 26.29 21.64
C GLU A 324 3.41 26.24 22.11
N MET A 325 2.48 25.84 21.25
CA MET A 325 1.07 25.70 21.65
C MET A 325 0.88 24.65 22.75
N ALA A 326 1.55 23.49 22.63
CA ALA A 326 1.40 22.41 23.61
C ALA A 326 2.04 22.78 24.96
N ILE A 327 3.22 23.38 24.95
CA ILE A 327 4.00 23.66 26.17
C ILE A 327 3.59 24.99 26.79
N ASP A 328 3.47 26.06 26.00
CA ASP A 328 3.35 27.42 26.52
C ASP A 328 1.90 27.89 26.65
N THR A 329 0.96 27.18 26.01
CA THR A 329 -0.47 27.54 26.05
C THR A 329 -1.30 26.46 26.73
N TYR A 330 -1.19 25.21 26.26
CA TYR A 330 -2.04 24.12 26.75
C TYR A 330 -1.66 23.68 28.18
N MET A 331 -0.40 23.35 28.46
CA MET A 331 -0.02 22.88 29.81
C MET A 331 -0.33 23.89 30.93
N PRO A 332 -0.02 25.19 30.80
CA PRO A 332 -0.40 26.18 31.82
C PRO A 332 -1.92 26.30 32.01
N SER A 333 -2.71 26.15 30.94
CA SER A 333 -4.17 26.16 31.05
C SER A 333 -4.72 24.93 31.78
N LEU A 334 -4.05 23.78 31.63
CA LEU A 334 -4.39 22.55 32.34
C LEU A 334 -4.03 22.67 33.83
N GLU A 335 -2.85 23.18 34.16
CA GLU A 335 -2.41 23.41 35.54
C GLU A 335 -3.29 24.46 36.25
N GLY A 336 -3.62 25.57 35.59
CA GLY A 336 -4.51 26.60 36.13
C GLY A 336 -5.94 26.11 36.40
N SER A 337 -6.37 25.02 35.76
CA SER A 337 -7.65 24.35 36.05
C SER A 337 -7.58 23.32 37.18
N LEU A 338 -6.36 22.92 37.59
CA LEU A 338 -6.08 21.93 38.64
C LEU A 338 -5.63 22.56 39.98
N LEU A 339 -5.36 23.87 40.00
CA LEU A 339 -4.67 24.59 41.09
C LEU A 339 -5.58 25.40 42.03
N ASP A 340 -6.86 25.04 42.18
CA ASP A 340 -7.69 25.65 43.23
C ASP A 340 -7.50 25.02 44.63
N ASP A 341 -6.77 23.91 44.76
CA ASP A 341 -6.31 23.38 46.06
C ASP A 341 -4.96 22.63 45.92
N PRO A 342 -4.05 22.70 46.92
CA PRO A 342 -2.78 21.96 46.88
C PRO A 342 -3.02 20.46 47.03
N ILE A 343 -3.03 19.73 45.91
CA ILE A 343 -3.20 18.28 45.89
C ILE A 343 -1.89 17.59 46.34
N ASP A 344 -1.99 16.76 47.38
CA ASP A 344 -0.94 15.81 47.74
C ASP A 344 -0.80 14.79 46.60
N LYS A 345 0.38 14.74 45.96
CA LYS A 345 0.68 13.82 44.85
C LYS A 345 0.44 12.34 45.20
N SER A 346 0.35 11.99 46.49
CA SER A 346 0.02 10.65 46.97
C SER A 346 -1.48 10.28 46.83
N SER A 347 -2.34 11.26 46.53
CA SER A 347 -3.81 11.11 46.46
C SER A 347 -4.40 11.28 45.05
N LEU A 348 -3.55 11.43 44.03
CA LEU A 348 -3.96 11.46 42.62
C LEU A 348 -4.52 10.10 42.20
N SER A 349 -5.65 10.10 41.49
CA SER A 349 -6.15 8.89 40.83
C SER A 349 -5.14 8.38 39.79
N GLU A 350 -5.15 7.08 39.48
CA GLU A 350 -4.26 6.51 38.45
C GLU A 350 -4.33 7.28 37.12
N GLN A 351 -5.50 7.84 36.79
CA GLN A 351 -5.71 8.63 35.57
C GLN A 351 -5.03 10.01 35.61
N GLU A 352 -4.94 10.64 36.78
CA GLU A 352 -4.30 11.95 36.97
C GLU A 352 -2.77 11.80 37.04
N ALA A 353 -2.27 10.75 37.68
CA ALA A 353 -0.85 10.41 37.68
C ALA A 353 -0.34 10.07 36.27
N MET A 354 -1.13 9.32 35.47
CA MET A 354 -0.79 9.05 34.06
C MET A 354 -0.78 10.30 33.18
N ARG A 355 -1.58 11.33 33.50
CA ARG A 355 -1.56 12.61 32.77
C ARG A 355 -0.33 13.45 33.10
N ALA A 356 0.14 13.42 34.34
CA ALA A 356 1.31 14.18 34.78
C ALA A 356 2.62 13.72 34.09
N ASP A 357 2.72 12.44 33.74
CA ASP A 357 3.90 11.84 33.09
C ASP A 357 3.81 11.80 31.55
N ALA A 358 2.70 12.24 30.96
CA ALA A 358 2.48 12.18 29.52
C ALA A 358 3.12 13.37 28.77
N ASP A 359 3.68 13.10 27.58
CA ASP A 359 4.17 14.15 26.70
C ASP A 359 3.04 15.15 26.36
N PRO A 360 3.29 16.47 26.40
CA PRO A 360 2.27 17.49 26.13
C PRO A 360 1.54 17.31 24.80
N MET A 361 2.26 16.87 23.75
CA MET A 361 1.65 16.66 22.44
C MET A 361 0.72 15.44 22.45
N THR A 362 1.03 14.41 23.23
CA THR A 362 0.15 13.25 23.44
C THR A 362 -1.18 13.69 24.02
N LEU A 363 -1.13 14.51 25.08
CA LEU A 363 -2.33 15.05 25.74
C LEU A 363 -3.16 15.92 24.79
N VAL A 364 -2.52 16.84 24.06
CA VAL A 364 -3.17 17.65 23.03
C VAL A 364 -3.91 16.80 21.99
N TYR A 365 -3.31 15.70 21.52
CA TYR A 365 -3.97 14.80 20.56
C TYR A 365 -5.12 14.02 21.18
N ARG A 366 -4.94 13.55 22.42
CA ARG A 366 -5.95 12.83 23.18
C ARG A 366 -7.17 13.72 23.45
N ASP A 367 -6.97 14.93 23.95
CA ASP A 367 -8.05 15.86 24.27
C ASP A 367 -8.71 16.44 23.02
N CYS A 368 -7.98 16.56 21.91
CA CYS A 368 -8.59 16.88 20.63
C CYS A 368 -9.63 15.83 20.22
N LEU A 369 -9.28 14.54 20.31
CA LEU A 369 -10.16 13.43 19.89
C LEU A 369 -11.27 13.13 20.91
N PHE A 370 -10.90 12.97 22.19
CA PHE A 370 -11.80 12.48 23.23
C PHE A 370 -12.40 13.61 24.08
N GLY A 371 -11.65 14.68 24.30
CA GLY A 371 -12.17 15.93 24.88
C GLY A 371 -12.96 16.78 23.89
N LYS A 372 -12.93 16.41 22.60
CA LYS A 372 -13.57 17.13 21.48
C LYS A 372 -13.03 18.57 21.32
N GLU A 373 -11.78 18.82 21.72
CA GLU A 373 -11.20 20.16 21.74
C GLU A 373 -10.59 20.60 20.40
N VAL A 374 -10.57 21.92 20.18
CA VAL A 374 -10.00 22.53 18.97
C VAL A 374 -8.79 23.37 19.35
N PHE A 375 -7.62 22.95 18.86
CA PHE A 375 -6.37 23.62 19.15
C PHE A 375 -5.97 24.58 18.04
N HIS A 376 -5.56 25.78 18.44
CA HIS A 376 -5.06 26.83 17.56
C HIS A 376 -3.58 27.02 17.82
N ALA A 377 -2.79 27.10 16.74
CA ALA A 377 -1.34 27.27 16.84
C ALA A 377 -0.88 28.41 15.93
N LYS A 378 0.12 29.14 16.43
CA LYS A 378 0.81 30.16 15.65
C LYS A 378 1.60 29.51 14.52
N ASN A 379 1.56 30.13 13.34
CA ASN A 379 2.32 29.69 12.20
C ASN A 379 2.93 30.90 11.49
N VAL A 380 4.22 31.12 11.72
CA VAL A 380 5.02 32.12 11.01
C VAL A 380 5.53 31.55 9.69
N GLY A 381 5.34 32.29 8.61
CA GLY A 381 5.82 31.87 7.29
C GLY A 381 6.24 33.04 6.41
N PHE A 382 7.25 32.80 5.57
CA PHE A 382 7.63 33.72 4.50
C PHE A 382 6.56 33.77 3.42
N ARG A 383 5.96 34.94 3.24
CA ARG A 383 5.02 35.23 2.16
C ARG A 383 5.67 36.20 1.18
N SER A 384 5.49 35.93 -0.10
CA SER A 384 5.70 36.93 -1.15
C SER A 384 4.32 37.33 -1.64
N LYS A 385 3.95 38.59 -1.42
CA LYS A 385 2.73 39.18 -1.97
C LYS A 385 3.14 40.47 -2.66
N ASP A 386 2.81 40.59 -3.94
CA ASP A 386 3.13 41.75 -4.76
C ASP A 386 4.65 42.06 -4.76
N HIS A 387 5.46 40.99 -4.82
CA HIS A 387 6.93 41.04 -4.76
C HIS A 387 7.52 41.58 -3.46
N ILE A 388 6.69 41.98 -2.50
CA ILE A 388 7.10 42.30 -1.14
C ILE A 388 7.24 40.98 -0.38
N LEU A 389 8.43 40.75 0.15
CA LEU A 389 8.71 39.66 1.06
C LEU A 389 8.37 40.11 2.48
N SER A 390 7.48 39.38 3.13
CA SER A 390 7.13 39.60 4.52
C SER A 390 7.13 38.29 5.29
N LEU A 391 7.45 38.39 6.58
CA LEU A 391 7.09 37.38 7.55
C LEU A 391 5.63 37.63 7.93
N VAL A 392 4.81 36.60 7.77
CA VAL A 392 3.40 36.65 8.17
C VAL A 392 3.20 35.64 9.27
N GLU A 393 2.89 36.14 10.46
CA GLU A 393 2.31 35.34 11.53
C GLU A 393 0.81 35.17 11.28
N SER A 394 0.32 33.96 11.48
CA SER A 394 -1.10 33.64 11.39
C SER A 394 -1.42 32.58 12.42
N GLU A 395 -2.50 32.77 13.16
CA GLU A 395 -3.08 31.72 13.98
C GLU A 395 -3.94 30.80 13.11
N LYS A 396 -3.76 29.50 13.28
CA LYS A 396 -4.46 28.49 12.49
C LYS A 396 -5.09 27.46 13.40
N LYS A 397 -6.31 27.03 13.05
CA LYS A 397 -6.92 25.81 13.56
C LYS A 397 -6.02 24.62 13.21
N ALA A 398 -5.21 24.21 14.19
CA ALA A 398 -4.14 23.25 14.03
C ALA A 398 -4.69 21.82 14.05
N LEU A 399 -5.43 21.52 15.11
CA LEU A 399 -6.10 20.24 15.34
C LEU A 399 -7.59 20.47 15.56
N CYS A 400 -8.40 19.54 15.07
CA CYS A 400 -9.86 19.57 15.18
C CYS A 400 -10.37 18.14 14.98
N PRO A 401 -11.25 17.62 15.85
CA PRO A 401 -11.74 16.23 15.78
C PRO A 401 -12.65 15.96 14.59
N ILE A 402 -13.08 17.00 13.86
CA ILE A 402 -13.97 16.85 12.70
C ILE A 402 -13.20 16.18 11.54
N ASP A 403 -13.35 14.86 11.40
CA ASP A 403 -13.05 14.13 10.17
C ASP A 403 -14.35 13.75 9.44
N THR A 404 -14.42 14.15 8.18
CA THR A 404 -15.62 14.07 7.32
C THR A 404 -15.35 13.24 6.08
N LYS A 405 -14.41 12.29 6.19
CA LYS A 405 -14.09 11.29 5.16
C LYS A 405 -14.69 9.92 5.45
N ARG A 406 -15.16 9.69 6.68
CA ARG A 406 -15.73 8.42 7.13
C ARG A 406 -16.94 8.71 8.02
N TRP A 407 -17.76 7.68 8.22
CA TRP A 407 -18.83 7.68 9.21
C TRP A 407 -18.25 7.25 10.55
N ILE A 408 -18.17 8.16 11.52
CA ILE A 408 -17.69 7.88 12.87
C ILE A 408 -18.89 7.46 13.74
N LEU A 409 -18.75 6.34 14.44
CA LEU A 409 -19.78 5.82 15.35
C LEU A 409 -19.81 6.64 16.66
N SER A 410 -20.81 6.43 17.51
CA SER A 410 -20.98 7.16 18.78
C SER A 410 -19.81 7.01 19.75
N ASP A 411 -19.01 5.94 19.63
CA ASP A 411 -17.81 5.71 20.43
C ASP A 411 -16.62 6.64 20.07
N GLY A 412 -16.71 7.40 18.96
CA GLY A 412 -15.65 8.27 18.49
C GLY A 412 -14.41 7.56 17.95
N ILE A 413 -14.39 6.23 17.90
CA ILE A 413 -13.23 5.40 17.55
C ILE A 413 -13.53 4.55 16.32
N THR A 414 -14.64 3.83 16.34
CA THR A 414 -14.99 2.90 15.27
C THR A 414 -15.52 3.70 14.08
N THR A 415 -15.03 3.39 12.88
CA THR A 415 -15.43 4.10 11.67
C THR A 415 -15.83 3.17 10.54
N LEU A 416 -16.87 3.55 9.81
CA LEU A 416 -17.27 2.89 8.57
C LEU A 416 -17.00 3.79 7.37
N PRO A 417 -16.60 3.23 6.22
CA PRO A 417 -16.55 4.00 4.99
C PRO A 417 -17.97 4.40 4.59
N TYR A 418 -18.13 5.57 3.97
CA TYR A 418 -19.45 5.96 3.48
C TYR A 418 -20.01 4.91 2.51
N ARG A 419 -21.33 4.75 2.52
CA ARG A 419 -22.07 3.73 1.74
C ARG A 419 -21.83 2.28 2.17
N HIS A 420 -21.22 2.04 3.33
CA HIS A 420 -21.25 0.71 3.96
C HIS A 420 -22.70 0.28 4.24
N TRP A 421 -23.04 -1.01 4.10
CA TRP A 421 -24.43 -1.49 4.17
C TRP A 421 -25.01 -1.33 5.59
N ARG A 422 -24.19 -1.48 6.63
CA ARG A 422 -24.57 -1.19 8.03
C ARG A 422 -25.06 0.25 8.23
N ILE A 423 -24.52 1.24 7.50
CA ILE A 423 -25.02 2.62 7.57
C ILE A 423 -26.44 2.69 7.02
N GLN A 424 -26.74 1.95 5.96
CA GLN A 424 -28.10 1.89 5.41
C GLN A 424 -29.07 1.18 6.36
N ALA A 425 -28.64 0.07 6.98
CA ALA A 425 -29.44 -0.63 7.99
C ALA A 425 -29.79 0.30 9.17
N TYR A 426 -28.79 1.01 9.70
CA TYR A 426 -28.96 2.05 10.71
C TYR A 426 -29.96 3.14 10.26
N LYS A 427 -29.79 3.70 9.05
CA LYS A 427 -30.69 4.75 8.53
C LYS A 427 -32.14 4.26 8.39
N ASN A 428 -32.36 2.99 8.08
CA ASN A 428 -33.70 2.41 8.01
C ASN A 428 -34.31 2.27 9.42
N MET A 429 -33.55 1.77 10.40
CA MET A 429 -34.00 1.66 11.79
C MET A 429 -34.39 3.01 12.40
N VAL A 430 -33.62 4.06 12.12
CA VAL A 430 -33.95 5.42 12.58
C VAL A 430 -35.24 5.94 11.95
N LYS A 431 -35.50 5.61 10.66
CA LYS A 431 -36.78 5.94 10.01
C LYS A 431 -37.97 5.23 10.67
N ASP A 432 -37.74 4.04 11.20
CA ASP A 432 -38.73 3.27 11.97
C ASP A 432 -38.82 3.73 13.45
N SER A 433 -38.36 4.95 13.75
CA SER A 433 -38.38 5.59 15.07
C SER A 433 -37.54 4.88 16.16
N ILE A 434 -36.57 4.05 15.78
CA ILE A 434 -35.58 3.51 16.71
C ILE A 434 -34.57 4.62 17.07
N SER A 435 -34.22 4.75 18.35
CA SER A 435 -33.22 5.72 18.81
C SER A 435 -31.86 5.49 18.14
N HIS A 436 -31.08 6.55 17.99
CA HIS A 436 -29.77 6.52 17.35
C HIS A 436 -28.83 5.45 17.95
N ASP A 437 -28.72 5.41 19.27
CA ASP A 437 -27.82 4.48 19.98
C ASP A 437 -28.23 3.02 19.78
N GLU A 438 -29.53 2.74 19.84
CA GLU A 438 -30.03 1.37 19.66
C GLU A 438 -29.93 0.93 18.19
N ALA A 439 -30.23 1.82 17.26
CA ALA A 439 -30.06 1.57 15.83
C ALA A 439 -28.59 1.28 15.48
N GLU A 440 -27.64 2.01 16.08
CA GLU A 440 -26.21 1.82 15.87
C GLU A 440 -25.75 0.44 16.38
N LYS A 441 -26.11 0.10 17.63
CA LYS A 441 -25.80 -1.21 18.23
C LYS A 441 -26.36 -2.37 17.41
N ARG A 442 -27.63 -2.26 16.98
CA ARG A 442 -28.28 -3.28 16.13
C ARG A 442 -27.63 -3.38 14.77
N ALA A 443 -27.29 -2.27 14.12
CA ALA A 443 -26.64 -2.27 12.82
C ALA A 443 -25.23 -2.89 12.87
N MET A 444 -24.47 -2.68 13.94
CA MET A 444 -23.15 -3.29 14.11
C MET A 444 -23.20 -4.79 14.36
N ARG A 445 -24.23 -5.28 15.06
CA ARG A 445 -24.49 -6.71 15.29
C ARG A 445 -25.19 -7.41 14.13
N ALA A 446 -25.76 -6.65 13.20
CA ALA A 446 -26.46 -7.22 12.06
C ALA A 446 -25.52 -8.10 11.24
N LYS A 447 -26.08 -9.19 10.70
CA LYS A 447 -25.45 -10.00 9.66
C LYS A 447 -26.09 -9.65 8.33
N LEU A 448 -25.29 -9.69 7.27
CA LEU A 448 -25.79 -9.48 5.93
C LEU A 448 -26.80 -10.59 5.59
N PRO A 449 -28.00 -10.31 5.04
CA PRO A 449 -28.96 -11.35 4.67
C PRO A 449 -28.39 -12.37 3.66
N GLU A 450 -28.76 -13.65 3.76
CA GLU A 450 -28.24 -14.75 2.92
C GLU A 450 -28.34 -14.45 1.42
N LYS A 451 -29.41 -13.78 0.98
CA LYS A 451 -29.59 -13.39 -0.44
C LYS A 451 -28.44 -12.54 -1.00
N TYR A 452 -27.75 -11.76 -0.15
CA TYR A 452 -26.59 -10.96 -0.52
C TYR A 452 -25.26 -11.65 -0.19
N GLN A 453 -25.28 -12.70 0.64
CA GLN A 453 -24.10 -13.54 0.90
C GLN A 453 -23.83 -14.46 -0.30
N ASN A 454 -24.90 -15.00 -0.91
CA ASN A 454 -24.87 -15.93 -2.03
C ASN A 454 -24.83 -15.25 -3.40
N GLU A 455 -24.64 -13.93 -3.47
CA GLU A 455 -24.29 -13.20 -4.71
C GLU A 455 -22.87 -13.55 -5.19
N ASN A 456 -22.45 -14.82 -5.12
CA ASN A 456 -21.40 -15.31 -5.98
C ASN A 456 -21.99 -15.36 -7.38
N SER A 457 -21.76 -14.31 -8.17
CA SER A 457 -22.06 -14.41 -9.59
C SER A 457 -21.27 -15.59 -10.14
N GLU A 458 -21.83 -16.36 -11.08
CA GLU A 458 -21.06 -17.41 -11.78
C GLU A 458 -19.69 -16.89 -12.28
N LYS A 459 -19.57 -15.58 -12.52
CA LYS A 459 -18.31 -14.90 -12.88
C LYS A 459 -17.24 -14.94 -11.78
N GLU A 460 -17.58 -14.84 -10.49
CA GLU A 460 -16.58 -14.95 -9.40
C GLU A 460 -16.09 -16.39 -9.24
N LYS A 461 -16.97 -17.39 -9.42
CA LYS A 461 -16.57 -18.80 -9.48
C LYS A 461 -15.60 -19.03 -10.65
N ILE A 462 -15.94 -18.50 -11.83
CA ILE A 462 -15.09 -18.56 -13.03
C ILE A 462 -13.75 -17.83 -12.81
N TYR A 463 -13.75 -16.65 -12.18
CA TYR A 463 -12.53 -15.90 -11.92
C TYR A 463 -11.61 -16.60 -10.90
N THR A 464 -12.19 -17.19 -9.85
CA THR A 464 -11.45 -18.04 -8.91
C THR A 464 -10.85 -19.24 -9.61
N ILE A 465 -11.59 -19.91 -10.50
CA ILE A 465 -11.06 -21.01 -11.33
C ILE A 465 -9.93 -20.54 -12.25
N VAL A 466 -10.04 -19.36 -12.86
CA VAL A 466 -8.97 -18.78 -13.70
C VAL A 466 -7.72 -18.47 -12.87
N ASN A 467 -7.87 -17.90 -11.67
CA ASN A 467 -6.75 -17.64 -10.77
C ASN A 467 -6.09 -18.93 -10.29
N ILE A 468 -6.87 -19.97 -9.96
CA ILE A 468 -6.35 -21.29 -9.63
C ILE A 468 -5.55 -21.85 -10.82
N LYS A 469 -6.09 -21.75 -12.05
CA LYS A 469 -5.38 -22.17 -13.28
C LYS A 469 -4.07 -21.39 -13.49
N GLU A 470 -4.04 -20.08 -13.28
CA GLU A 470 -2.81 -19.29 -13.38
C GLU A 470 -1.79 -19.64 -12.30
N SER A 471 -2.23 -19.85 -11.05
CA SER A 471 -1.36 -20.31 -9.95
C SER A 471 -0.78 -21.70 -10.23
N ILE A 472 -1.57 -22.60 -10.81
CA ILE A 472 -1.10 -23.93 -11.25
C ILE A 472 -0.04 -23.78 -12.35
N ILE A 473 -0.26 -22.94 -13.36
CA ILE A 473 0.73 -22.67 -14.42
C ILE A 473 2.02 -22.05 -13.85
N ALA A 474 1.91 -21.19 -12.83
CA ALA A 474 3.07 -20.63 -12.15
C ALA A 474 3.86 -21.73 -11.40
N LEU A 475 3.16 -22.57 -10.64
CA LEU A 475 3.74 -23.74 -9.97
C LEU A 475 4.42 -24.69 -10.97
N GLU A 476 3.79 -24.99 -12.12
CA GLU A 476 4.40 -25.81 -13.17
C GLU A 476 5.69 -25.21 -13.71
N ARG A 477 5.74 -23.89 -13.91
CA ARG A 477 6.96 -23.18 -14.33
C ARG A 477 8.06 -23.25 -13.29
N ASP A 478 7.72 -23.07 -12.01
CA ASP A 478 8.69 -23.13 -10.91
C ASP A 478 9.24 -24.56 -10.78
N VAL A 479 8.38 -25.58 -10.87
CA VAL A 479 8.78 -27.00 -10.90
C VAL A 479 9.69 -27.32 -12.10
N THR A 480 9.38 -26.76 -13.28
CA THR A 480 10.21 -26.92 -14.49
C THR A 480 11.59 -26.26 -14.29
N LYS A 481 11.62 -25.07 -13.69
CA LYS A 481 12.85 -24.34 -13.37
C LYS A 481 13.71 -25.10 -12.35
N ILE A 482 13.08 -25.69 -11.33
CA ILE A 482 13.76 -26.57 -10.37
C ILE A 482 14.40 -27.76 -11.08
N HIS A 483 13.67 -28.46 -11.95
CA HIS A 483 14.22 -29.56 -12.76
C HIS A 483 15.43 -29.12 -13.60
N GLN A 484 15.35 -27.94 -14.22
CA GLN A 484 16.43 -27.42 -15.06
C GLN A 484 17.68 -27.04 -14.25
N ASN A 485 17.49 -26.52 -13.04
CA ASN A 485 18.57 -26.26 -12.09
C ASN A 485 19.20 -27.58 -11.62
N LEU A 486 18.40 -28.59 -11.26
CA LEU A 486 18.89 -29.91 -10.85
C LEU A 486 19.69 -30.60 -11.95
N LYS A 487 19.24 -30.49 -13.20
CA LYS A 487 20.01 -30.98 -14.37
C LYS A 487 21.36 -30.27 -14.51
N THR A 488 21.40 -28.97 -14.24
CA THR A 488 22.64 -28.20 -14.25
C THR A 488 23.57 -28.69 -13.13
N ILE A 489 23.07 -28.80 -11.90
CA ILE A 489 23.83 -29.29 -10.73
C ILE A 489 24.37 -30.71 -10.97
N ALA A 490 23.53 -31.64 -11.42
CA ALA A 490 23.93 -33.02 -11.70
C ALA A 490 25.04 -33.09 -12.77
N ARG A 491 25.00 -32.19 -13.76
CA ARG A 491 26.04 -32.09 -14.79
C ARG A 491 27.37 -31.59 -14.20
N GLU A 492 27.34 -30.57 -13.34
CA GLU A 492 28.54 -30.06 -12.67
C GLU A 492 29.16 -31.12 -11.74
N ILE A 493 28.33 -31.87 -10.99
CA ILE A 493 28.79 -33.01 -10.15
C ILE A 493 29.44 -34.10 -11.01
N TYR A 494 28.84 -34.43 -12.15
CA TYR A 494 29.40 -35.42 -13.07
C TYR A 494 30.75 -34.98 -13.66
N TYR A 495 30.93 -33.69 -13.95
CA TYR A 495 32.23 -33.16 -14.41
C TYR A 495 33.28 -33.19 -13.31
N LEU A 496 32.93 -32.83 -12.07
CA LEU A 496 33.82 -32.94 -10.91
C LEU A 496 34.26 -34.40 -10.69
N TYR A 497 33.32 -35.34 -10.75
CA TYR A 497 33.59 -36.77 -10.63
C TYR A 497 34.61 -37.28 -11.67
N ASN A 498 34.49 -36.87 -12.93
CA ASN A 498 35.42 -37.27 -14.00
C ASN A 498 36.79 -36.57 -13.92
N ALA A 499 36.90 -35.47 -13.18
CA ALA A 499 38.16 -34.77 -12.95
C ALA A 499 38.96 -35.35 -11.77
N MET A 500 38.36 -36.25 -10.98
CA MET A 500 38.96 -36.92 -9.82
C MET A 500 39.54 -38.30 -10.21
N ALA A 501 40.68 -38.69 -9.63
CA ALA A 501 41.39 -39.91 -10.01
C ALA A 501 40.62 -41.21 -9.64
N PRO A 502 40.70 -42.29 -10.45
CA PRO A 502 39.73 -43.40 -10.37
C PRO A 502 39.93 -44.42 -9.23
N GLU A 503 40.97 -44.28 -8.41
CA GLU A 503 41.47 -45.37 -7.56
C GLU A 503 41.05 -45.30 -6.08
N ASP A 504 40.27 -44.29 -5.67
CA ASP A 504 39.86 -44.10 -4.25
C ASP A 504 38.33 -44.17 -3.99
N PHE A 505 37.51 -44.69 -4.91
CA PHE A 505 36.05 -44.79 -4.70
C PHE A 505 35.49 -46.17 -5.10
N GLU A 506 35.88 -47.21 -4.36
CA GLU A 506 35.19 -48.49 -4.47
C GLU A 506 33.83 -48.46 -3.75
N LYS A 507 32.79 -48.72 -4.55
CA LYS A 507 31.47 -49.27 -4.19
C LYS A 507 30.36 -48.41 -3.61
N MET A 508 30.48 -47.09 -3.61
CA MET A 508 29.30 -46.21 -3.47
C MET A 508 29.33 -45.15 -4.57
N LEU A 509 28.17 -44.85 -5.16
CA LEU A 509 27.89 -43.77 -6.13
C LEU A 509 28.07 -43.94 -7.66
N ARG A 510 28.74 -44.95 -8.23
CA ARG A 510 28.70 -45.09 -9.73
C ARG A 510 27.29 -45.38 -10.25
N SER A 511 26.64 -46.38 -9.65
CA SER A 511 25.26 -46.78 -9.98
C SER A 511 24.27 -45.64 -9.75
N ASP A 512 24.37 -44.96 -8.60
CA ASP A 512 23.41 -43.91 -8.21
C ASP A 512 23.57 -42.63 -9.04
N ILE A 513 24.80 -42.23 -9.36
CA ILE A 513 25.07 -41.05 -10.21
C ILE A 513 24.67 -41.34 -11.67
N ASP A 514 24.97 -42.53 -12.19
CA ASP A 514 24.54 -42.94 -13.54
C ASP A 514 23.01 -43.05 -13.62
N GLU A 515 22.34 -43.58 -12.60
CA GLU A 515 20.87 -43.65 -12.51
C GLU A 515 20.25 -42.24 -12.40
N MET A 516 20.86 -41.33 -11.63
CA MET A 516 20.44 -39.92 -11.56
C MET A 516 20.62 -39.20 -12.91
N TYR A 517 21.78 -39.34 -13.55
CA TYR A 517 22.06 -38.70 -14.83
C TYR A 517 21.16 -39.23 -15.95
N ASN A 518 20.91 -40.55 -15.98
CA ASN A 518 20.05 -41.19 -16.97
C ASN A 518 18.55 -40.94 -16.73
N SER A 519 18.09 -40.86 -15.48
CA SER A 519 16.70 -40.48 -15.16
C SER A 519 16.38 -39.03 -15.54
N ILE A 520 17.38 -38.13 -15.51
CA ILE A 520 17.25 -36.72 -15.91
C ILE A 520 17.44 -36.51 -17.43
N SER A 521 18.23 -37.34 -18.10
CA SER A 521 18.47 -37.24 -19.55
C SER A 521 17.25 -37.68 -20.39
N HIS A 522 16.46 -38.65 -19.90
CA HIS A 522 15.27 -39.16 -20.60
C HIS A 522 14.07 -38.21 -20.66
N ILE A 523 14.03 -37.16 -19.82
CA ILE A 523 12.95 -36.16 -19.79
C ILE A 523 12.91 -35.31 -21.09
N HIS A 524 13.92 -35.41 -21.96
CA HIS A 524 13.98 -34.72 -23.26
C HIS A 524 14.09 -35.63 -24.49
N SER A 525 13.59 -36.87 -24.41
CA SER A 525 13.28 -37.65 -25.61
C SER A 525 11.78 -37.59 -25.93
N GLY A 526 11.37 -36.47 -26.52
CA GLY A 526 10.13 -36.24 -27.27
C GLY A 526 8.94 -37.18 -27.03
N LYS A 527 8.09 -36.82 -26.06
CA LYS A 527 6.65 -36.83 -26.30
C LYS A 527 6.16 -35.41 -26.11
N GLU A 528 6.00 -34.71 -27.23
CA GLU A 528 4.97 -33.68 -27.33
C GLU A 528 3.73 -34.19 -26.58
N ILE A 529 3.16 -33.34 -25.73
CA ILE A 529 1.74 -33.46 -25.40
C ILE A 529 1.00 -33.13 -26.70
N GLN A 530 1.03 -34.06 -27.66
CA GLN A 530 0.02 -34.09 -28.69
C GLN A 530 -1.28 -34.31 -27.95
N SER A 531 -2.16 -33.34 -28.10
CA SER A 531 -3.59 -33.50 -27.96
C SER A 531 -4.00 -34.91 -28.38
N LYS A 532 -4.25 -35.81 -27.42
CA LYS A 532 -5.20 -36.87 -27.68
C LYS A 532 -6.53 -36.14 -27.87
N LYS A 533 -6.90 -35.93 -29.14
CA LYS A 533 -8.29 -35.82 -29.56
C LYS A 533 -9.05 -36.92 -28.81
N MET A 534 -9.76 -36.56 -27.74
CA MET A 534 -10.81 -37.45 -27.22
C MET A 534 -11.93 -37.40 -28.26
N VAL A 535 -11.87 -38.35 -29.20
CA VAL A 535 -13.03 -38.76 -29.97
C VAL A 535 -13.97 -39.42 -28.97
N VAL A 536 -14.96 -38.67 -28.50
CA VAL A 536 -16.10 -39.22 -27.79
C VAL A 536 -16.92 -39.99 -28.83
N ARG A 537 -16.84 -41.34 -28.81
CA ARG A 537 -17.82 -42.17 -29.50
C ARG A 537 -19.17 -41.96 -28.81
N ARG A 538 -20.11 -41.33 -29.53
CA ARG A 538 -21.53 -41.37 -29.19
C ARG A 538 -21.97 -42.83 -29.28
N ASN A 539 -22.34 -43.42 -28.15
CA ASN A 539 -23.21 -44.59 -28.16
C ASN A 539 -24.64 -44.15 -27.89
N ASP A 540 -25.53 -44.77 -28.65
CA ASP A 540 -26.90 -44.40 -28.92
C ASP A 540 -27.80 -44.27 -27.69
N THR A 541 -28.70 -43.30 -27.81
CA THR A 541 -29.88 -43.13 -26.98
C THR A 541 -30.93 -44.14 -27.38
N SER A 542 -31.38 -45.00 -26.45
CA SER A 542 -32.70 -45.61 -26.56
C SER A 542 -33.34 -45.97 -25.21
N ARG A 543 -34.52 -45.36 -24.99
CA ARG A 543 -35.73 -45.85 -24.29
C ARG A 543 -35.76 -46.03 -22.74
N THR A 544 -36.36 -45.01 -22.10
CA THR A 544 -37.55 -45.01 -21.21
C THR A 544 -37.68 -45.99 -20.02
N LYS A 545 -37.87 -45.45 -18.80
CA LYS A 545 -39.19 -45.42 -18.08
C LYS A 545 -39.12 -44.67 -16.73
N HIS A 546 -40.22 -43.99 -16.40
CA HIS A 546 -40.55 -43.32 -15.13
C HIS A 546 -40.51 -44.23 -13.90
N LEU A 547 -40.15 -43.67 -12.73
CA LEU A 547 -40.87 -43.82 -11.45
C LEU A 547 -40.37 -42.83 -10.38
N SER A 548 -41.32 -42.36 -9.57
CA SER A 548 -41.27 -41.36 -8.50
C SER A 548 -40.65 -41.85 -7.18
N ASN A 549 -39.92 -40.99 -6.45
CA ASN A 549 -40.21 -40.62 -5.04
C ASN A 549 -39.08 -39.81 -4.36
N ASN A 550 -39.50 -38.91 -3.47
CA ASN A 550 -38.72 -38.09 -2.53
C ASN A 550 -37.64 -38.87 -1.74
N ARG A 551 -36.41 -38.33 -1.67
CA ARG A 551 -35.52 -38.33 -0.49
C ARG A 551 -34.35 -37.33 -0.68
N MET A 552 -33.79 -36.88 0.45
CA MET A 552 -32.80 -35.81 0.67
C MET A 552 -31.61 -35.71 -0.33
N PRO A 553 -30.98 -34.53 -0.48
CA PRO A 553 -29.81 -34.38 -1.34
C PRO A 553 -28.55 -34.91 -0.65
N SER A 554 -28.08 -36.08 -1.08
CA SER A 554 -26.74 -36.59 -0.77
C SER A 554 -25.73 -36.16 -1.83
N GLU A 555 -24.55 -35.75 -1.35
CA GLU A 555 -23.24 -35.69 -2.02
C GLU A 555 -23.19 -36.29 -3.43
N THR A 556 -23.19 -35.46 -4.47
CA THR A 556 -22.72 -35.80 -5.83
C THR A 556 -22.58 -34.52 -6.64
N TYR A 557 -21.44 -33.84 -6.47
CA TYR A 557 -21.03 -32.71 -7.32
C TYR A 557 -19.54 -32.83 -7.66
N LEU A 558 -19.10 -34.04 -8.04
CA LEU A 558 -17.75 -34.33 -8.54
C LEU A 558 -17.78 -35.41 -9.64
N GLU A 559 -18.78 -35.38 -10.52
CA GLU A 559 -18.84 -36.25 -11.72
C GLU A 559 -18.73 -35.47 -13.03
N ASP A 560 -17.96 -34.39 -13.02
CA ASP A 560 -17.64 -33.58 -14.19
C ASP A 560 -16.16 -33.72 -14.60
N GLU A 561 -15.93 -33.59 -15.91
CA GLU A 561 -14.64 -33.71 -16.61
C GLU A 561 -13.53 -32.81 -16.02
N GLU A 562 -13.89 -31.80 -15.22
CA GLU A 562 -12.95 -30.95 -14.47
C GLU A 562 -12.51 -31.56 -13.13
N GLY A 563 -13.35 -32.33 -12.43
CA GLY A 563 -12.97 -33.08 -11.22
C GLY A 563 -11.93 -34.16 -11.50
N ALA A 564 -12.05 -34.85 -12.64
CA ALA A 564 -11.05 -35.81 -13.10
C ALA A 564 -9.70 -35.13 -13.43
N LYS A 565 -9.71 -33.91 -13.98
CA LYS A 565 -8.48 -33.13 -14.25
C LYS A 565 -7.77 -32.72 -12.95
N LEU A 566 -8.53 -32.37 -11.90
CA LEU A 566 -7.99 -32.04 -10.58
C LEU A 566 -7.36 -33.26 -9.88
N LEU A 567 -7.98 -34.43 -9.96
CA LEU A 567 -7.41 -35.69 -9.44
C LEU A 567 -6.10 -36.06 -10.14
N VAL A 568 -6.07 -35.99 -11.48
CA VAL A 568 -4.85 -36.24 -12.27
C VAL A 568 -3.75 -35.24 -11.94
N LEU A 569 -4.10 -33.97 -11.70
CA LEU A 569 -3.14 -32.95 -11.30
C LEU A 569 -2.62 -33.16 -9.87
N THR A 570 -3.47 -33.63 -8.96
CA THR A 570 -3.10 -33.93 -7.57
C THR A 570 -2.14 -35.12 -7.50
N ASP A 571 -2.40 -36.15 -8.31
CA ASP A 571 -1.49 -37.29 -8.49
C ASP A 571 -0.19 -36.87 -9.18
N TRP A 572 -0.26 -35.99 -10.19
CA TRP A 572 0.93 -35.44 -10.85
C TRP A 572 1.80 -34.62 -9.88
N LEU A 573 1.19 -33.78 -9.03
CA LEU A 573 1.90 -32.99 -8.02
C LEU A 573 2.52 -33.90 -6.94
N LYS A 574 1.78 -34.87 -6.40
CA LYS A 574 2.31 -35.84 -5.43
C LYS A 574 3.50 -36.61 -5.99
N ASN A 575 3.40 -37.11 -7.23
CA ASN A 575 4.43 -37.94 -7.82
C ASN A 575 5.66 -37.14 -8.26
N ASN A 576 5.51 -35.96 -8.88
CA ASN A 576 6.65 -35.17 -9.33
C ASN A 576 7.33 -34.37 -8.22
N VAL A 577 6.57 -33.75 -7.30
CA VAL A 577 7.16 -32.98 -6.19
C VAL A 577 7.77 -33.93 -5.16
N GLY A 578 7.14 -35.08 -4.91
CA GLY A 578 7.70 -36.14 -4.07
C GLY A 578 8.99 -36.72 -4.65
N ALA A 579 9.02 -37.04 -5.95
CA ALA A 579 10.23 -37.51 -6.62
C ALA A 579 11.34 -36.45 -6.63
N LEU A 580 11.00 -35.18 -6.84
CA LEU A 580 11.93 -34.05 -6.76
C LEU A 580 12.56 -33.92 -5.37
N PHE A 581 11.76 -34.06 -4.30
CA PHE A 581 12.27 -33.96 -2.93
C PHE A 581 13.24 -35.10 -2.61
N VAL A 582 12.95 -36.32 -3.07
CA VAL A 582 13.84 -37.47 -2.95
C VAL A 582 15.13 -37.26 -3.74
N GLN A 583 15.07 -36.72 -4.96
CA GLN A 583 16.25 -36.40 -5.77
C GLN A 583 17.10 -35.29 -5.15
N ILE A 584 16.48 -34.24 -4.60
CA ILE A 584 17.18 -33.15 -3.88
C ILE A 584 17.90 -33.72 -2.67
N LYS A 585 17.25 -34.56 -1.86
CA LYS A 585 17.89 -35.20 -0.71
C LYS A 585 19.07 -36.09 -1.09
N LYS A 586 18.95 -36.87 -2.18
CA LYS A 586 20.07 -37.65 -2.73
C LYS A 586 21.24 -36.77 -3.19
N LEU A 587 20.94 -35.63 -3.82
CA LEU A 587 21.94 -34.64 -4.25
C LEU A 587 22.63 -33.99 -3.06
N GLU A 588 21.89 -33.59 -2.02
CA GLU A 588 22.44 -33.03 -0.77
C GLU A 588 23.43 -34.02 -0.14
N THR A 589 23.04 -35.29 0.04
CA THR A 589 23.94 -36.32 0.59
C THR A 589 25.15 -36.58 -0.30
N THR A 590 24.99 -36.50 -1.62
CA THR A 590 26.11 -36.69 -2.57
C THR A 590 27.11 -35.54 -2.48
N VAL A 591 26.63 -34.30 -2.38
CA VAL A 591 27.48 -33.11 -2.23
C VAL A 591 28.23 -33.15 -0.89
N GLU A 592 27.56 -33.53 0.19
CA GLU A 592 28.17 -33.68 1.53
C GLU A 592 29.27 -34.77 1.55
N CYS A 593 29.09 -35.87 0.83
CA CYS A 593 30.14 -36.88 0.67
C CYS A 593 31.36 -36.36 -0.12
N ILE A 594 31.14 -35.52 -1.13
CA ILE A 594 32.23 -34.91 -1.92
C ILE A 594 32.99 -33.88 -1.08
N GLU A 595 32.28 -33.06 -0.30
CA GLU A 595 32.88 -32.07 0.60
C GLU A 595 33.79 -32.73 1.64
N ASN A 596 33.30 -33.78 2.31
CA ASN A 596 34.08 -34.55 3.28
C ASN A 596 35.34 -35.19 2.65
N TYR A 597 35.24 -35.70 1.43
CA TYR A 597 36.38 -36.29 0.72
C TYR A 597 37.44 -35.24 0.33
N VAL A 598 37.00 -34.06 -0.16
CA VAL A 598 37.90 -32.96 -0.49
C VAL A 598 38.62 -32.47 0.77
N GLU A 599 37.91 -32.35 1.88
CA GLU A 599 38.47 -31.96 3.18
C GLU A 599 39.49 -32.99 3.69
N GLU A 600 39.19 -34.29 3.58
CA GLU A 600 40.07 -35.39 4.02
C GLU A 600 41.35 -35.49 3.16
N LYS A 601 41.27 -35.19 1.86
CA LYS A 601 42.43 -35.25 0.95
C LYS A 601 43.27 -33.98 0.89
N THR A 602 42.68 -32.82 1.14
CA THR A 602 43.36 -31.52 0.98
C THR A 602 43.61 -30.79 2.31
N GLY A 603 42.92 -31.19 3.39
CA GLY A 603 42.96 -30.50 4.69
C GLY A 603 42.28 -29.13 4.70
N VAL A 604 41.49 -28.81 3.67
CA VAL A 604 40.84 -27.50 3.48
C VAL A 604 39.33 -27.64 3.58
N GLU A 605 38.72 -26.98 4.56
CA GLU A 605 37.26 -26.82 4.65
C GLU A 605 36.72 -26.04 3.44
N PRO A 606 35.70 -26.56 2.73
CA PRO A 606 35.05 -25.83 1.64
C PRO A 606 34.38 -24.55 2.18
N GLY A 607 34.94 -23.38 1.87
CA GLY A 607 34.36 -22.08 2.25
C GLY A 607 35.31 -21.09 2.93
N LYS A 608 36.55 -21.47 3.26
CA LYS A 608 37.58 -20.51 3.71
C LYS A 608 38.34 -19.93 2.51
N GLU A 609 38.28 -18.60 2.35
CA GLU A 609 39.17 -17.87 1.44
C GLU A 609 40.63 -18.10 1.84
N ILE A 610 41.45 -18.53 0.89
CA ILE A 610 42.91 -18.58 1.05
C ILE A 610 43.46 -17.19 0.71
N SER A 611 43.78 -16.39 1.72
CA SER A 611 44.85 -15.38 1.62
C SER A 611 45.45 -15.03 2.98
N SER A 612 46.77 -14.90 2.94
CA SER A 612 47.77 -14.64 3.99
C SER A 612 47.65 -13.32 4.76
N ASP A 613 47.92 -13.41 6.07
CA ASP A 613 48.51 -12.44 7.02
C ASP A 613 48.20 -10.93 6.89
N SER A 614 47.42 -10.39 7.84
CA SER A 614 47.95 -9.61 8.99
C SER A 614 46.82 -9.00 9.86
N ASP A 615 46.85 -9.33 11.15
CA ASP A 615 46.39 -8.61 12.36
C ASP A 615 45.04 -7.86 12.40
N SER A 616 44.12 -8.29 13.29
CA SER A 616 43.94 -7.66 14.62
C SER A 616 42.66 -8.10 15.36
N SER A 617 42.89 -8.64 16.56
CA SER A 617 42.10 -8.63 17.81
C SER A 617 40.56 -8.71 17.81
N ASP A 618 40.11 -9.81 18.42
CA ASP A 618 38.78 -10.09 18.98
C ASP A 618 38.25 -9.03 19.96
N SER A 619 36.93 -8.86 19.96
CA SER A 619 36.16 -8.63 21.18
C SER A 619 34.78 -9.27 21.04
N ASP A 620 34.62 -10.39 21.73
CA ASP A 620 33.39 -11.14 21.91
C ASP A 620 32.28 -10.29 22.54
N TYR A 621 31.06 -10.43 22.02
CA TYR A 621 29.84 -10.18 22.79
C TYR A 621 29.01 -11.46 22.76
N GLU A 622 29.12 -12.21 23.86
CA GLU A 622 28.22 -13.32 24.22
C GLU A 622 26.76 -12.85 24.19
N TYR A 623 25.93 -13.58 23.46
CA TYR A 623 24.48 -13.46 23.54
C TYR A 623 24.00 -14.51 24.55
N GLU A 624 23.66 -14.08 25.77
CA GLU A 624 22.98 -14.94 26.73
C GLU A 624 21.59 -15.34 26.19
N PRO A 625 21.23 -16.63 26.19
CA PRO A 625 19.88 -17.06 25.82
C PRO A 625 18.93 -16.78 26.99
N CYS A 626 18.06 -15.78 26.85
CA CYS A 626 16.99 -15.57 27.82
C CYS A 626 16.03 -16.77 27.83
N GLU A 627 15.86 -17.34 29.02
CA GLU A 627 15.01 -18.48 29.33
C GLU A 627 13.56 -18.28 28.87
N ALA A 628 12.97 -19.38 28.36
CA ALA A 628 11.58 -19.44 27.95
C ALA A 628 10.63 -19.31 29.17
N PRO A 629 9.64 -18.39 29.16
CA PRO A 629 8.54 -18.47 30.09
C PRO A 629 7.58 -19.56 29.64
N THR A 630 7.39 -20.55 30.50
CA THR A 630 6.28 -21.48 30.42
C THR A 630 4.96 -20.77 30.77
N SER A 631 3.88 -21.22 30.12
CA SER A 631 2.45 -21.01 30.43
C SER A 631 1.65 -19.95 29.61
N SER A 632 0.71 -20.48 28.82
CA SER A 632 -0.38 -19.83 28.08
C SER A 632 0.02 -18.84 26.96
N GLU A 633 0.17 -19.35 25.73
CA GLU A 633 0.47 -18.55 24.53
C GLU A 633 -0.67 -17.56 24.20
N LYS A 634 -0.59 -16.33 24.71
CA LYS A 634 -1.48 -15.24 24.34
C LYS A 634 -0.93 -14.51 23.11
N ASN A 635 -1.75 -14.30 22.09
CA ASN A 635 -1.43 -13.39 20.98
C ASN A 635 -1.14 -11.99 21.54
N ILE A 636 -0.05 -11.35 21.11
CA ILE A 636 0.38 -10.03 21.58
C ILE A 636 -0.09 -8.96 20.58
N CYS A 637 -0.67 -7.89 21.12
CA CYS A 637 -1.03 -6.70 20.37
C CYS A 637 0.22 -5.91 19.98
N LYS A 638 0.53 -5.77 18.68
CA LYS A 638 1.66 -4.97 18.20
C LYS A 638 1.17 -3.93 17.18
N VAL A 639 1.37 -2.65 17.45
CA VAL A 639 1.17 -1.57 16.46
C VAL A 639 2.50 -1.29 15.77
N LYS A 640 2.48 -1.29 14.43
CA LYS A 640 3.67 -1.13 13.59
C LYS A 640 3.50 -0.05 12.53
N CYS A 641 4.54 0.77 12.36
CA CYS A 641 4.65 1.72 11.26
C CYS A 641 5.53 1.11 10.15
N VAL A 642 4.89 0.60 9.10
CA VAL A 642 5.60 0.06 7.93
C VAL A 642 5.57 1.07 6.79
N LYS A 643 6.70 1.25 6.14
CA LYS A 643 6.84 2.17 5.02
C LYS A 643 7.49 1.49 3.83
N LYS A 644 6.84 1.59 2.67
CA LYS A 644 7.46 1.23 1.41
C LYS A 644 8.74 2.04 1.23
N LYS A 645 9.87 1.34 1.10
CA LYS A 645 11.10 1.86 0.52
C LYS A 645 10.81 2.25 -0.90
N SER A 646 10.42 3.50 -1.06
CA SER A 646 10.72 4.22 -2.26
C SER A 646 12.25 4.36 -2.32
N GLY A 647 12.82 4.29 -3.52
CA GLY A 647 14.16 4.82 -3.74
C GLY A 647 14.27 6.33 -3.44
N ASN A 648 13.28 6.97 -2.78
CA ASN A 648 13.04 8.40 -2.62
C ASN A 648 11.94 8.73 -1.56
N LYS A 649 12.28 9.17 -0.34
CA LYS A 649 11.29 9.90 0.50
C LYS A 649 10.81 11.19 -0.22
N LYS A 650 9.64 11.74 0.10
CA LYS A 650 9.24 13.06 -0.45
C LYS A 650 10.25 14.14 -0.04
N ALA A 651 10.93 14.76 -0.99
CA ALA A 651 11.50 16.08 -0.78
C ALA A 651 10.37 17.10 -0.97
N LYS A 652 10.07 17.91 0.05
CA LYS A 652 9.39 19.19 -0.20
C LYS A 652 10.30 20.00 -1.13
N PRO A 653 9.79 20.75 -2.11
CA PRO A 653 10.61 21.70 -2.84
C PRO A 653 11.22 22.68 -1.84
N ARG A 654 12.52 22.54 -1.54
CA ARG A 654 13.29 23.56 -0.83
C ARG A 654 13.43 24.73 -1.80
N ARG A 655 12.91 25.90 -1.40
CA ARG A 655 13.26 27.17 -2.04
C ARG A 655 14.77 27.35 -1.86
N ASN A 656 15.47 27.73 -2.94
CA ASN A 656 16.89 28.07 -2.91
C ASN A 656 17.17 29.03 -1.74
N PRO A 657 18.14 28.75 -0.86
CA PRO A 657 18.69 29.78 0.00
C PRO A 657 19.50 30.72 -0.90
N ALA A 658 18.95 31.90 -1.18
CA ALA A 658 19.73 32.97 -1.75
C ALA A 658 20.86 33.31 -0.76
N ARG A 659 22.09 33.22 -1.26
CA ARG A 659 23.34 33.58 -0.59
C ARG A 659 23.18 34.98 0.03
N ALA A 660 23.26 35.07 1.36
CA ALA A 660 23.39 36.35 2.03
C ALA A 660 24.75 36.95 1.64
N VAL A 661 24.73 37.94 0.75
CA VAL A 661 25.85 38.86 0.58
C VAL A 661 25.75 39.84 1.73
N ARG A 662 26.67 39.75 2.68
CA ARG A 662 26.93 40.82 3.66
C ARG A 662 27.42 42.04 2.87
N SER A 663 26.66 43.13 2.85
CA SER A 663 27.21 44.46 2.64
C SER A 663 27.41 45.11 4.00
N LYS A 664 28.57 45.73 4.17
CA LYS A 664 28.94 46.59 5.29
C LYS A 664 27.96 47.75 5.46
#